data_AF-A0A1Y2R2R5-F1
#
_entry.id   AF-A0A1Y2R2R5-F1
#
_cell.length_a   1.000
_cell.length_b   1.000
_cell.length_c   1.000
_cell.angle_alpha   90.00
_cell.angle_beta   90.00
_cell.angle_gamma   90.00
#
_symmetry.space_group_name_H-M   'P 1'
#
loop_
_entity.id
_entity.type
_entity.pdbx_description
1 polymer ?
#
loop_
_entity_poly.entity_id
_entity_poly.type
_entity_poly.pdbx_seq_one_letter_code
_entity_poly.pdbx_strand_id
1 'polypeptide(L)'
;MNKPNKATGFSAVERGVLKGAVFACMTLSSFWVHAQNAIQSITGGVQGGVEVIRITTTEPLAAVPTGFTIQAPARIALDFPGVANSIGRNAIEVNEGNIRSVNVVQAGDRTRVVVNLKQSASYQTRVDGKTLLVVLDRAQPVTAATAPPVSFSENRNRDVAALRDIDFRRGVGNAGRVVVDLANNQVGVDIRQQGQNLVVEFLKTSLPEGLRRRLDVSDFGTPVQSVTTTQTGDRVRMVVTPTGNWEHSAYQSDNQFVLEVREQKIDSSKLTQGPGYNGEKLSLNFQNIEVRTLLQVIADFTNFNVVTSDSVTGAVTLRLKDVPWDQALDIILQAKGLGMRKSGNVLWIAPKDEISAREKQELESKASIESLETLRTQGFQMNYAKAADIATQLVSAGAGGGGGGGGASSARILSERGSVISEPRTNQLFVTDIPSRLQQVQELIAKLDIPIRQVMIEARIVEADDSFGKSLGVRLGGGVRGFNVGSVNGNQVQGNFGSTYGAVSTGPTLTSQPFVSLPANPGNALAASYALSLFSPNASRFLSLEISALESDGKGRIVSSPRVVTADQVKALIEQGTEFPYQTATSSGATAIAFRKANLKLEVTPQITPEGNIILDLDINKDSRGESTPDGIAINTKHVQTQVLVENGGTVVIGGIFEQTERDQVNKVPLLGDLPALGNLFKSRERIANKSELLIFITPRVLGRSAIN
;
A
#
# COMPACT_ATOMS: atom_id res chain seq x y z
N MET A 1 -41.34 47.53 46.44
CA MET A 1 -42.70 47.15 45.99
C MET A 1 -42.95 45.68 46.27
N ASN A 2 -44.09 45.38 46.91
CA ASN A 2 -44.78 44.08 47.13
C ASN A 2 -44.01 42.87 47.71
N LYS A 3 -43.76 42.91 49.03
CA LYS A 3 -44.37 42.09 50.13
C LYS A 3 -45.17 40.79 49.77
N PRO A 4 -45.38 39.84 50.73
CA PRO A 4 -44.41 38.94 51.41
C PRO A 4 -45.02 37.52 51.72
N ASN A 5 -44.30 36.59 52.37
CA ASN A 5 -44.66 35.97 53.67
C ASN A 5 -43.92 34.66 53.96
N LYS A 6 -43.10 34.71 55.02
CA LYS A 6 -42.87 33.63 56.00
C LYS A 6 -43.99 33.71 57.06
N ALA A 7 -44.45 32.59 57.61
CA ALA A 7 -44.72 32.37 59.05
C ALA A 7 -45.25 30.91 59.27
N THR A 8 -44.63 30.09 60.14
CA THR A 8 -45.08 29.69 61.52
C THR A 8 -46.25 28.69 61.57
N GLY A 9 -46.40 27.76 62.52
CA GLY A 9 -45.80 27.52 63.85
C GLY A 9 -46.10 26.08 64.33
N PHE A 10 -45.36 25.54 65.31
CA PHE A 10 -45.56 25.56 66.78
C PHE A 10 -46.35 24.35 67.35
N SER A 11 -45.71 23.66 68.32
CA SER A 11 -46.26 23.09 69.58
C SER A 11 -47.35 21.99 69.52
N ALA A 12 -47.09 20.74 69.92
CA ALA A 12 -46.94 20.17 71.29
C ALA A 12 -48.26 19.66 71.91
N VAL A 13 -48.15 18.66 72.83
CA VAL A 13 -49.11 18.28 73.91
C VAL A 13 -50.33 17.45 73.43
N GLU A 14 -50.85 16.39 74.08
CA GLU A 14 -50.56 15.55 75.26
C GLU A 14 -51.50 14.31 75.22
N ARG A 15 -51.08 13.26 75.96
CA ARG A 15 -51.86 12.36 76.85
C ARG A 15 -53.18 11.71 76.39
N GLY A 16 -53.11 10.37 76.39
CA GLY A 16 -53.98 9.48 77.19
C GLY A 16 -55.37 9.20 76.64
N VAL A 17 -56.07 8.12 77.00
CA VAL A 17 -55.85 7.09 78.02
C VAL A 17 -57.08 6.14 77.91
N LEU A 18 -56.88 4.86 78.24
CA LEU A 18 -57.86 3.90 78.81
C LEU A 18 -58.92 3.15 77.94
N LYS A 19 -58.90 1.82 78.23
CA LYS A 19 -59.99 0.81 78.30
C LYS A 19 -60.41 0.18 76.96
N GLY A 20 -60.47 -1.15 76.80
CA GLY A 20 -60.37 -2.26 77.74
C GLY A 20 -61.33 -3.38 77.31
N ALA A 21 -60.76 -4.49 76.84
CA ALA A 21 -61.25 -5.89 76.80
C ALA A 21 -62.68 -6.22 76.31
N VAL A 22 -62.80 -7.24 75.44
CA VAL A 22 -63.50 -8.52 75.68
C VAL A 22 -63.66 -9.34 74.37
N PHE A 23 -63.09 -10.55 74.39
CA PHE A 23 -63.46 -11.84 73.75
C PHE A 23 -63.97 -11.97 72.29
N ALA A 24 -63.17 -12.74 71.53
CA ALA A 24 -63.52 -13.90 70.70
C ALA A 24 -64.42 -13.76 69.45
N CYS A 25 -63.81 -13.77 68.25
CA CYS A 25 -63.99 -14.78 67.17
C CYS A 25 -63.25 -14.36 65.87
N MET A 26 -62.56 -15.31 65.19
CA MET A 26 -62.11 -15.27 63.77
C MET A 26 -61.07 -14.18 63.39
N THR A 27 -60.02 -14.36 62.58
CA THR A 27 -59.53 -15.39 61.64
C THR A 27 -58.11 -14.95 61.17
N LEU A 28 -57.24 -15.93 60.93
CA LEU A 28 -56.04 -15.93 60.06
C LEU A 28 -55.50 -14.58 59.54
N SER A 29 -54.32 -14.20 60.01
CA SER A 29 -53.39 -13.36 59.24
C SER A 29 -52.01 -14.04 59.22
N SER A 30 -51.81 -14.89 58.21
CA SER A 30 -50.51 -15.41 57.81
C SER A 30 -49.63 -14.26 57.32
N PHE A 31 -48.46 -14.11 57.93
CA PHE A 31 -47.38 -13.29 57.41
C PHE A 31 -46.89 -13.91 56.10
N TRP A 32 -47.12 -13.23 54.98
CA TRP A 32 -46.47 -13.56 53.70
C TRP A 32 -45.02 -13.10 53.78
N VAL A 33 -44.10 -14.04 53.97
CA VAL A 33 -42.68 -13.84 53.66
C VAL A 33 -42.57 -13.91 52.14
N HIS A 34 -42.30 -12.79 51.47
CA HIS A 34 -41.94 -12.80 50.05
C HIS A 34 -40.61 -13.54 49.89
N ALA A 35 -40.65 -14.74 49.32
CA ALA A 35 -39.46 -15.49 48.98
C ALA A 35 -38.71 -14.75 47.86
N GLN A 36 -37.45 -14.38 48.11
CA GLN A 36 -36.59 -13.79 47.08
C GLN A 36 -36.33 -14.84 45.98
N ASN A 37 -36.61 -14.50 44.72
CA ASN A 37 -36.38 -15.41 43.60
C ASN A 37 -34.90 -15.82 43.56
N ALA A 38 -34.61 -17.11 43.37
CA ALA A 38 -33.25 -17.62 43.38
C ALA A 38 -32.99 -18.64 42.27
N ILE A 39 -31.74 -18.73 41.78
CA ILE A 39 -31.30 -19.76 40.84
C ILE A 39 -31.14 -21.07 41.62
N GLN A 40 -31.95 -22.07 41.28
CA GLN A 40 -32.02 -23.37 41.95
C GLN A 40 -31.07 -24.40 41.33
N SER A 41 -30.95 -24.41 40.00
CA SER A 41 -30.07 -25.35 39.30
C SER A 41 -29.59 -24.79 37.97
N ILE A 42 -28.38 -25.20 37.57
CA ILE A 42 -27.82 -24.97 36.25
C ILE A 42 -27.32 -26.31 35.73
N THR A 43 -27.83 -26.73 34.58
CA THR A 43 -27.38 -27.95 33.88
C THR A 43 -27.07 -27.60 32.43
N GLY A 44 -25.87 -27.95 31.95
CA GLY A 44 -25.50 -27.83 30.55
C GLY A 44 -25.33 -29.21 29.93
N GLY A 45 -25.67 -29.37 28.66
CA GLY A 45 -25.44 -30.60 27.90
C GLY A 45 -25.88 -30.50 26.44
N VAL A 46 -25.71 -31.58 25.68
CA VAL A 46 -26.09 -31.64 24.26
C VAL A 46 -27.45 -32.33 24.12
N GLN A 47 -28.46 -31.61 23.65
CA GLN A 47 -29.82 -32.14 23.43
C GLN A 47 -30.21 -32.00 21.95
N GLY A 48 -30.50 -33.11 21.27
CA GLY A 48 -30.82 -33.09 19.84
C GLY A 48 -29.65 -32.63 18.96
N GLY A 49 -28.42 -32.74 19.46
CA GLY A 49 -27.22 -32.29 18.78
C GLY A 49 -26.89 -30.80 18.97
N VAL A 50 -27.75 -30.02 19.61
CA VAL A 50 -27.50 -28.61 19.93
C VAL A 50 -27.11 -28.51 21.40
N GLU A 51 -26.14 -27.65 21.71
CA GLU A 51 -25.67 -27.43 23.08
C GLU A 51 -26.64 -26.49 23.80
N VAL A 52 -27.18 -26.94 24.94
CA VAL A 52 -28.21 -26.22 25.69
C VAL A 52 -27.81 -26.13 27.15
N ILE A 53 -27.93 -24.92 27.70
CA ILE A 53 -27.77 -24.64 29.13
C ILE A 53 -29.15 -24.30 29.68
N ARG A 54 -29.55 -25.02 30.72
CA ARG A 54 -30.82 -24.87 31.41
C ARG A 54 -30.58 -24.27 32.79
N ILE A 55 -31.14 -23.09 33.03
CA ILE A 55 -31.03 -22.36 34.30
C ILE A 55 -32.43 -22.30 34.93
N THR A 56 -32.63 -22.95 36.08
CA THR A 56 -33.94 -23.03 36.75
C THR A 56 -33.98 -22.04 37.93
N THR A 57 -35.08 -21.29 38.03
CA THR A 57 -35.32 -20.28 39.08
C THR A 57 -36.54 -20.64 39.95
N THR A 58 -36.63 -20.09 41.15
CA THR A 58 -37.72 -20.38 42.11
C THR A 58 -39.08 -19.85 41.61
N GLU A 59 -39.06 -18.66 40.99
CA GLU A 59 -40.20 -17.97 40.38
C GLU A 59 -39.91 -17.64 38.90
N PRO A 60 -40.92 -17.59 38.01
CA PRO A 60 -40.71 -17.30 36.60
C PRO A 60 -40.07 -15.93 36.37
N LEU A 61 -39.14 -15.86 35.41
CA LEU A 61 -38.44 -14.61 35.07
C LEU A 61 -39.39 -13.66 34.34
N ALA A 62 -39.50 -12.42 34.82
CA ALA A 62 -40.35 -11.38 34.21
C ALA A 62 -39.85 -10.92 32.83
N ALA A 63 -38.55 -11.06 32.55
CA ALA A 63 -37.92 -10.71 31.28
C ALA A 63 -36.68 -11.57 31.02
N VAL A 64 -36.23 -11.62 29.76
CA VAL A 64 -35.00 -12.31 29.37
C VAL A 64 -33.78 -11.55 29.96
N PRO A 65 -32.86 -12.24 30.67
CA PRO A 65 -31.65 -11.62 31.21
C PRO A 65 -30.76 -11.00 30.12
N THR A 66 -30.17 -9.85 30.41
CA THR A 66 -29.19 -9.21 29.52
C THR A 66 -27.88 -10.00 29.53
N GLY A 67 -27.24 -10.17 28.38
CA GLY A 67 -25.95 -10.86 28.32
C GLY A 67 -25.04 -10.41 27.18
N PHE A 68 -23.75 -10.73 27.32
CA PHE A 68 -22.71 -10.38 26.35
C PHE A 68 -21.69 -11.52 26.20
N THR A 69 -21.03 -11.58 25.05
CA THR A 69 -19.97 -12.55 24.77
C THR A 69 -18.59 -11.88 24.83
N ILE A 70 -17.60 -12.63 25.30
CA ILE A 70 -16.18 -12.26 25.31
C ILE A 70 -15.46 -13.33 24.49
N GLN A 71 -14.63 -12.97 23.51
CA GLN A 71 -14.03 -13.96 22.61
C GLN A 71 -12.64 -14.45 23.07
N ALA A 72 -11.87 -13.61 23.76
CA ALA A 72 -10.52 -13.93 24.22
C ALA A 72 -10.35 -13.55 25.70
N PRO A 73 -10.56 -14.47 26.65
CA PRO A 73 -11.01 -15.87 26.47
C PRO A 73 -12.52 -16.00 26.19
N ALA A 74 -12.93 -17.08 25.51
CA ALA A 74 -14.32 -17.35 25.11
C ALA A 74 -15.27 -17.52 26.31
N ARG A 75 -16.15 -16.56 26.54
CA ARG A 75 -17.12 -16.53 27.66
C ARG A 75 -18.46 -15.93 27.24
N ILE A 76 -19.55 -16.39 27.84
CA ILE A 76 -20.88 -15.74 27.79
C ILE A 76 -21.24 -15.32 29.20
N ALA A 77 -21.56 -14.04 29.42
CA ALA A 77 -22.01 -13.54 30.71
C ALA A 77 -23.50 -13.14 30.62
N LEU A 78 -24.32 -13.67 31.53
CA LEU A 78 -25.75 -13.39 31.66
C LEU A 78 -26.03 -12.76 33.03
N ASP A 79 -26.70 -11.61 33.05
CA ASP A 79 -26.97 -10.85 34.26
C ASP A 79 -28.45 -10.94 34.68
N PHE A 80 -28.68 -11.49 35.87
CA PHE A 80 -29.99 -11.67 36.48
C PHE A 80 -30.23 -10.60 37.56
N PRO A 81 -31.15 -9.64 37.35
CA PRO A 81 -31.52 -8.66 38.36
C PRO A 81 -32.49 -9.25 39.39
N GLY A 82 -32.26 -9.00 40.67
CA GLY A 82 -33.14 -9.40 41.77
C GLY A 82 -33.20 -10.91 42.06
N VAL A 83 -32.33 -11.72 41.45
CA VAL A 83 -32.28 -13.17 41.64
C VAL A 83 -31.06 -13.56 42.47
N ALA A 84 -31.24 -14.29 43.57
CA ALA A 84 -30.15 -14.79 44.42
C ALA A 84 -29.56 -16.13 43.92
N ASN A 85 -28.35 -16.50 44.33
CA ASN A 85 -27.77 -17.81 44.03
C ASN A 85 -28.15 -18.83 45.14
N SER A 86 -28.97 -19.85 44.81
CA SER A 86 -29.35 -20.94 45.75
C SER A 86 -28.74 -22.30 45.39
N ILE A 87 -27.81 -22.36 44.43
CA ILE A 87 -27.18 -23.61 43.95
C ILE A 87 -26.17 -24.16 44.99
N GLY A 88 -25.73 -23.33 45.94
CA GLY A 88 -24.77 -23.70 46.99
C GLY A 88 -23.32 -23.86 46.51
N ARG A 89 -23.03 -23.63 45.21
CA ARG A 89 -21.68 -23.63 44.62
C ARG A 89 -21.55 -22.49 43.61
N ASN A 90 -20.34 -21.93 43.50
CA ASN A 90 -20.03 -20.80 42.62
C ASN A 90 -19.49 -21.21 41.25
N ALA A 91 -19.09 -22.47 41.07
CA ALA A 91 -18.56 -23.02 39.83
C ALA A 91 -19.10 -24.43 39.60
N ILE A 92 -19.54 -24.70 38.37
CA ILE A 92 -20.08 -25.98 37.91
C ILE A 92 -19.28 -26.37 36.67
N GLU A 93 -18.53 -27.46 36.74
CA GLU A 93 -17.87 -28.03 35.57
C GLU A 93 -18.88 -28.85 34.76
N VAL A 94 -18.98 -28.57 33.47
CA VAL A 94 -19.90 -29.25 32.56
C VAL A 94 -19.10 -30.11 31.58
N ASN A 95 -18.03 -29.56 30.99
CA ASN A 95 -17.12 -30.21 30.04
C ASN A 95 -17.74 -30.90 28.80
N GLU A 96 -19.05 -30.79 28.59
CA GLU A 96 -19.79 -31.31 27.43
C GLU A 96 -19.88 -30.30 26.28
N GLY A 97 -19.65 -30.77 25.05
CA GLY A 97 -19.64 -29.91 23.85
C GLY A 97 -18.60 -28.78 23.95
N ASN A 98 -19.00 -27.58 23.54
CA ASN A 98 -18.26 -26.33 23.64
C ASN A 98 -18.27 -25.72 25.06
N ILE A 99 -19.05 -26.27 26.00
CA ILE A 99 -19.19 -25.72 27.35
C ILE A 99 -18.10 -26.33 28.24
N ARG A 100 -17.27 -25.48 28.86
CA ARG A 100 -16.23 -25.91 29.82
C ARG A 100 -16.78 -25.88 31.25
N SER A 101 -17.20 -24.70 31.71
CA SER A 101 -17.73 -24.52 33.06
C SER A 101 -18.70 -23.35 33.12
N VAL A 102 -19.56 -23.32 34.14
CA VAL A 102 -20.46 -22.21 34.43
C VAL A 102 -20.17 -21.69 35.84
N ASN A 103 -19.84 -20.40 35.94
CA ASN A 103 -19.58 -19.72 37.19
C ASN A 103 -20.75 -18.80 37.53
N VAL A 104 -21.17 -18.78 38.80
CA VAL A 104 -22.22 -17.90 39.30
C VAL A 104 -21.63 -16.97 40.33
N VAL A 105 -21.73 -15.66 40.08
CA VAL A 105 -21.19 -14.60 40.93
C VAL A 105 -22.32 -13.67 41.32
N GLN A 106 -22.65 -13.61 42.60
CA GLN A 106 -23.66 -12.70 43.13
C GLN A 106 -22.99 -11.47 43.74
N ALA A 107 -23.42 -10.27 43.33
CA ALA A 107 -22.94 -8.99 43.83
C ALA A 107 -24.12 -8.03 44.01
N GLY A 108 -24.49 -7.74 45.26
CA GLY A 108 -25.68 -6.94 45.59
C GLY A 108 -26.96 -7.59 45.06
N ASP A 109 -27.78 -6.80 44.37
CA ASP A 109 -29.05 -7.24 43.76
C ASP A 109 -28.87 -7.88 42.37
N ARG A 110 -27.64 -8.18 41.94
CA ARG A 110 -27.36 -8.78 40.62
C ARG A 110 -26.59 -10.09 40.76
N THR A 111 -27.07 -11.11 40.06
CA THR A 111 -26.34 -12.37 39.90
C THR A 111 -25.87 -12.52 38.46
N ARG A 112 -24.57 -12.63 38.26
CA ARG A 112 -23.94 -12.85 36.95
C ARG A 112 -23.58 -14.32 36.79
N VAL A 113 -24.10 -14.94 35.74
CA VAL A 113 -23.75 -16.29 35.32
C VAL A 113 -22.76 -16.20 34.15
N VAL A 114 -21.54 -16.69 34.33
CA VAL A 114 -20.47 -16.69 33.33
C VAL A 114 -20.24 -18.11 32.84
N VAL A 115 -20.60 -18.39 31.60
CA VAL A 115 -20.34 -19.64 30.89
C VAL A 115 -18.97 -19.53 30.22
N ASN A 116 -18.01 -20.36 30.62
CA ASN A 116 -16.72 -20.51 29.95
C ASN A 116 -16.85 -21.53 28.82
N LEU A 117 -16.40 -21.14 27.63
CA LEU A 117 -16.48 -21.98 26.43
C LEU A 117 -15.08 -22.44 26.00
N LYS A 118 -15.00 -23.54 25.24
CA LYS A 118 -13.78 -24.01 24.59
C LYS A 118 -13.47 -23.18 23.33
N GLN A 119 -14.49 -22.71 22.64
CA GLN A 119 -14.48 -21.87 21.43
C GLN A 119 -15.60 -20.83 21.51
N SER A 120 -15.46 -19.67 20.87
CA SER A 120 -16.52 -18.65 20.83
C SER A 120 -17.77 -19.18 20.09
N ALA A 121 -18.97 -18.94 20.63
CA ALA A 121 -20.24 -19.33 20.01
C ALA A 121 -21.32 -18.26 20.22
N SER A 122 -22.20 -18.09 19.22
CA SER A 122 -23.43 -17.32 19.39
C SER A 122 -24.44 -18.10 20.23
N TYR A 123 -25.33 -17.37 20.91
CA TYR A 123 -26.32 -17.97 21.78
C TYR A 123 -27.70 -17.33 21.56
N GLN A 124 -28.74 -18.12 21.83
CA GLN A 124 -30.14 -17.69 21.89
C GLN A 124 -30.71 -18.02 23.26
N THR A 125 -31.37 -17.05 23.89
CA THR A 125 -32.05 -17.24 25.18
C THR A 125 -33.56 -17.32 24.99
N ARG A 126 -34.20 -18.29 25.63
CA ARG A 126 -35.66 -18.44 25.69
C ARG A 126 -36.09 -18.72 27.11
N VAL A 127 -37.04 -17.94 27.62
CA VAL A 127 -37.68 -18.19 28.92
C VAL A 127 -38.83 -19.18 28.70
N ASP A 128 -38.83 -20.25 29.50
CA ASP A 128 -39.84 -21.29 29.57
C ASP A 128 -40.30 -21.45 31.02
N GLY A 129 -41.28 -20.63 31.41
CA GLY A 129 -41.77 -20.54 32.78
C GLY A 129 -40.68 -20.18 33.79
N LYS A 130 -40.32 -21.14 34.65
CA LYS A 130 -39.25 -21.02 35.66
C LYS A 130 -37.85 -21.26 35.13
N THR A 131 -37.73 -21.67 33.87
CA THR A 131 -36.47 -22.13 33.27
C THR A 131 -36.04 -21.16 32.19
N LEU A 132 -34.78 -20.75 32.19
CA LEU A 132 -34.14 -20.10 31.06
C LEU A 132 -33.34 -21.13 30.27
N LEU A 133 -33.64 -21.28 28.99
CA LEU A 133 -32.87 -22.06 28.04
C LEU A 133 -31.91 -21.14 27.29
N VAL A 134 -30.62 -21.45 27.35
CA VAL A 134 -29.56 -20.80 26.56
C VAL A 134 -29.08 -21.84 25.55
N VAL A 135 -29.41 -21.64 24.29
CA VAL A 135 -29.06 -22.55 23.19
C VAL A 135 -27.85 -21.96 22.47
N LEU A 136 -26.75 -22.70 22.40
CA LEU A 136 -25.57 -22.31 21.61
C LEU A 136 -25.75 -22.78 20.17
N ASP A 137 -25.51 -21.90 19.21
CA ASP A 137 -25.55 -22.29 17.81
C ASP A 137 -24.34 -23.18 17.49
N ARG A 138 -24.55 -24.23 16.68
CA ARG A 138 -23.46 -25.10 16.20
C ARG A 138 -22.50 -24.30 15.33
N ALA A 139 -21.23 -24.22 15.71
CA ALA A 139 -20.16 -23.89 14.78
C ALA A 139 -20.05 -25.04 13.75
N GLN A 140 -20.25 -24.74 12.45
CA GLN A 140 -20.01 -25.73 11.41
C GLN A 140 -18.52 -26.07 11.31
N PRO A 141 -18.15 -27.33 11.04
CA PRO A 141 -16.76 -27.70 10.77
C PRO A 141 -16.37 -27.11 9.41
N VAL A 142 -15.61 -26.01 9.44
CA VAL A 142 -14.95 -25.47 8.25
C VAL A 142 -13.78 -26.38 7.87
N THR A 143 -13.87 -26.94 6.67
CA THR A 143 -12.76 -27.52 5.92
C THR A 143 -11.62 -26.50 5.85
N ALA A 144 -10.37 -26.97 5.88
CA ALA A 144 -9.18 -26.13 5.94
C ALA A 144 -9.16 -25.05 4.85
N ALA A 145 -9.56 -23.84 5.25
CA ALA A 145 -9.39 -22.59 4.54
C ALA A 145 -8.68 -21.64 5.51
N THR A 146 -7.75 -20.88 4.96
CA THR A 146 -6.97 -19.80 5.57
C THR A 146 -7.75 -19.11 6.70
N ALA A 147 -7.13 -19.00 7.88
CA ALA A 147 -7.72 -18.45 9.11
C ALA A 147 -8.72 -17.32 8.81
N PRO A 148 -10.04 -17.53 8.95
CA PRO A 148 -11.01 -16.46 8.75
C PRO A 148 -10.80 -15.37 9.81
N PRO A 149 -11.13 -14.10 9.50
CA PRO A 149 -11.04 -13.01 10.47
C PRO A 149 -11.76 -13.35 11.77
N VAL A 150 -11.15 -12.97 12.89
CA VAL A 150 -11.80 -12.98 14.20
C VAL A 150 -12.89 -11.91 14.16
N SER A 151 -14.13 -12.35 13.93
CA SER A 151 -15.31 -11.47 13.86
C SER A 151 -15.90 -11.32 15.25
N PHE A 152 -15.89 -10.11 15.80
CA PHE A 152 -16.33 -9.83 17.17
C PHE A 152 -17.86 -9.78 17.28
N SER A 153 -18.53 -9.37 16.21
CA SER A 153 -19.99 -9.38 16.07
C SER A 153 -20.39 -9.72 14.63
N GLU A 154 -21.32 -10.67 14.47
CA GLU A 154 -21.86 -11.00 13.16
C GLU A 154 -22.77 -9.86 12.66
N ASN A 155 -22.52 -9.37 11.45
CA ASN A 155 -23.27 -8.25 10.89
C ASN A 155 -24.71 -8.67 10.53
N ARG A 156 -25.70 -8.13 11.24
CA ARG A 156 -27.13 -8.40 10.95
C ARG A 156 -27.82 -7.28 10.16
N ASN A 157 -27.09 -6.22 9.81
CA ASN A 157 -27.63 -5.11 9.05
C ASN A 157 -27.95 -5.55 7.61
N ARG A 158 -29.14 -5.21 7.09
CA ARG A 158 -29.47 -5.41 5.67
C ARG A 158 -28.88 -4.28 4.82
N ASP A 159 -29.03 -3.05 5.30
CA ASP A 159 -28.62 -1.82 4.63
C ASP A 159 -27.32 -1.23 5.21
N VAL A 160 -26.70 -0.32 4.46
CA VAL A 160 -25.48 0.39 4.88
C VAL A 160 -25.86 1.53 5.85
N ALA A 161 -25.28 1.54 7.04
CA ALA A 161 -25.57 2.55 8.06
C ALA A 161 -24.35 3.45 8.36
N ALA A 162 -24.56 4.76 8.46
CA ALA A 162 -23.46 5.70 8.71
C ALA A 162 -22.95 5.63 10.15
N LEU A 163 -21.62 5.73 10.33
CA LEU A 163 -21.03 5.96 11.66
C LEU A 163 -21.45 7.34 12.17
N ARG A 164 -21.79 7.42 13.47
CA ARG A 164 -22.29 8.66 14.08
C ARG A 164 -21.16 9.54 14.58
N ASP A 165 -20.19 8.96 15.28
CA ASP A 165 -19.05 9.68 15.82
C ASP A 165 -17.84 8.76 16.05
N ILE A 166 -16.64 9.35 16.07
CA ILE A 166 -15.38 8.69 16.40
C ILE A 166 -14.59 9.62 17.31
N ASP A 167 -14.47 9.24 18.57
CA ASP A 167 -13.84 10.00 19.63
C ASP A 167 -12.64 9.24 20.21
N PHE A 168 -11.64 9.99 20.70
CA PHE A 168 -10.49 9.45 21.39
C PHE A 168 -10.37 10.05 22.78
N ARG A 169 -10.23 9.19 23.78
CA ARG A 169 -10.08 9.59 25.18
C ARG A 169 -8.91 8.85 25.83
N ARG A 170 -8.26 9.51 26.78
CA ARG A 170 -7.33 8.85 27.70
C ARG A 170 -8.14 8.06 28.74
N GLY A 171 -7.99 6.74 28.72
CA GLY A 171 -8.55 5.82 29.68
C GLY A 171 -7.72 5.72 30.97
N VAL A 172 -8.19 4.88 31.90
CA VAL A 172 -7.51 4.63 33.17
C VAL A 172 -6.17 3.94 32.90
N GLY A 173 -5.11 4.32 33.63
CA GLY A 173 -3.79 3.68 33.48
C GLY A 173 -3.02 4.05 32.21
N ASN A 174 -3.26 5.22 31.63
CA ASN A 174 -2.67 5.69 30.35
C ASN A 174 -3.10 4.87 29.13
N ALA A 175 -4.21 4.15 29.22
CA ALA A 175 -4.78 3.48 28.06
C ALA A 175 -5.32 4.49 27.04
N GLY A 176 -5.10 4.25 25.75
CA GLY A 176 -5.79 4.94 24.67
C GLY A 176 -7.15 4.29 24.44
N ARG A 177 -8.24 5.04 24.63
CA ARG A 177 -9.60 4.57 24.43
C ARG A 177 -10.20 5.23 23.18
N VAL A 178 -10.48 4.42 22.17
CA VAL A 178 -11.22 4.82 20.97
C VAL A 178 -12.68 4.44 21.17
N VAL A 179 -13.59 5.42 21.08
CA VAL A 179 -15.04 5.20 21.18
C VAL A 179 -15.66 5.52 19.82
N VAL A 180 -16.37 4.55 19.25
CA VAL A 180 -17.06 4.69 17.97
C VAL A 180 -18.56 4.55 18.21
N ASP A 181 -19.31 5.59 17.89
CA ASP A 181 -20.77 5.57 17.94
C ASP A 181 -21.32 4.96 16.65
N LEU A 182 -21.93 3.79 16.79
CA LEU A 182 -22.54 3.01 15.73
C LEU A 182 -23.99 3.44 15.53
N ALA A 183 -24.53 3.19 14.34
CA ALA A 183 -25.94 3.46 14.06
C ALA A 183 -26.89 2.59 14.90
N ASN A 184 -26.49 1.34 15.16
CA ASN A 184 -27.21 0.35 15.94
C ASN A 184 -26.23 -0.70 16.52
N ASN A 185 -26.73 -1.57 17.40
CA ASN A 185 -25.97 -2.67 18.01
C ASN A 185 -25.79 -3.91 17.09
N GLN A 186 -26.21 -3.83 15.83
CA GLN A 186 -26.20 -4.93 14.85
C GLN A 186 -25.06 -4.83 13.82
N VAL A 187 -24.29 -3.73 13.86
CA VAL A 187 -23.10 -3.54 13.02
C VAL A 187 -22.04 -4.57 13.43
N GLY A 188 -21.61 -5.36 12.46
CA GLY A 188 -20.51 -6.31 12.66
C GLY A 188 -19.16 -5.59 12.69
N VAL A 189 -18.31 -5.93 13.66
CA VAL A 189 -16.98 -5.36 13.84
C VAL A 189 -15.93 -6.46 13.79
N ASP A 190 -14.98 -6.35 12.87
CA ASP A 190 -13.82 -7.25 12.78
C ASP A 190 -12.58 -6.51 13.26
N ILE A 191 -11.81 -7.09 14.20
CA ILE A 191 -10.54 -6.50 14.65
C ILE A 191 -9.42 -7.45 14.28
N ARG A 192 -8.40 -6.92 13.62
CA ARG A 192 -7.23 -7.66 13.18
C ARG A 192 -5.98 -6.92 13.58
N GLN A 193 -5.03 -7.64 14.17
CA GLN A 193 -3.69 -7.13 14.35
C GLN A 193 -2.90 -7.31 13.05
N GLN A 194 -2.43 -6.21 12.47
CA GLN A 194 -1.62 -6.20 11.25
C GLN A 194 -0.26 -5.58 11.58
N GLY A 195 0.71 -6.42 11.94
CA GLY A 195 2.01 -5.98 12.45
C GLY A 195 1.86 -5.31 13.82
N GLN A 196 2.35 -4.07 13.93
CA GLN A 196 2.16 -3.23 15.13
C GLN A 196 0.81 -2.49 15.14
N ASN A 197 0.07 -2.45 14.02
CA ASN A 197 -1.19 -1.73 13.93
C ASN A 197 -2.40 -2.61 14.31
N LEU A 198 -3.43 -1.97 14.86
CA LEU A 198 -4.76 -2.55 15.05
C LEU A 198 -5.68 -2.05 13.94
N VAL A 199 -6.21 -2.96 13.13
CA VAL A 199 -7.17 -2.66 12.07
C VAL A 199 -8.55 -3.11 12.53
N VAL A 200 -9.47 -2.16 12.67
CA VAL A 200 -10.88 -2.39 12.97
C VAL A 200 -11.70 -2.14 11.71
N GLU A 201 -12.47 -3.12 11.27
CA GLU A 201 -13.37 -3.00 10.13
C GLU A 201 -14.83 -3.05 10.60
N PHE A 202 -15.59 -2.01 10.28
CA PHE A 202 -17.03 -1.94 10.49
C PHE A 202 -17.73 -2.37 9.22
N LEU A 203 -18.55 -3.43 9.29
CA LEU A 203 -19.20 -4.07 8.15
C LEU A 203 -20.53 -3.39 7.82
N LYS A 204 -20.82 -3.15 6.53
CA LYS A 204 -22.01 -2.42 6.04
C LYS A 204 -22.18 -1.07 6.72
N THR A 205 -21.10 -0.30 6.78
CA THR A 205 -21.11 1.06 7.31
C THR A 205 -20.52 2.04 6.32
N SER A 206 -21.07 3.26 6.28
CA SER A 206 -20.52 4.39 5.53
C SER A 206 -19.84 5.39 6.47
N LEU A 207 -18.84 6.11 5.96
CA LEU A 207 -18.09 7.11 6.71
C LEU A 207 -18.51 8.52 6.26
N PRO A 208 -19.23 9.30 7.09
CA PRO A 208 -19.52 10.70 6.80
C PRO A 208 -18.26 11.52 6.57
N GLU A 209 -18.32 12.53 5.70
CA GLU A 209 -17.16 13.34 5.30
C GLU A 209 -16.45 13.99 6.50
N GLY A 210 -17.19 14.46 7.50
CA GLY A 210 -16.61 15.05 8.72
C GLY A 210 -15.80 14.07 9.59
N LEU A 211 -15.99 12.77 9.42
CA LEU A 211 -15.27 11.72 10.14
C LEU A 211 -14.12 11.12 9.32
N ARG A 212 -13.88 11.59 8.08
CA ARG A 212 -12.74 11.19 7.21
C ARG A 212 -11.48 11.96 7.58
N ARG A 213 -11.02 11.82 8.81
CA ARG A 213 -9.86 12.54 9.35
C ARG A 213 -8.89 11.60 10.06
N ARG A 214 -7.62 11.99 10.09
CA ARG A 214 -6.60 11.38 10.93
C ARG A 214 -6.60 12.11 12.28
N LEU A 215 -6.89 11.39 13.35
CA LEU A 215 -6.72 11.89 14.70
C LEU A 215 -5.26 11.63 15.12
N ASP A 216 -4.49 12.69 15.33
CA ASP A 216 -3.22 12.61 16.04
C ASP A 216 -3.51 12.69 17.53
N VAL A 217 -3.13 11.65 18.25
CA VAL A 217 -3.46 11.47 19.68
C VAL A 217 -2.20 11.25 20.51
N SER A 218 -1.03 11.57 19.95
CA SER A 218 0.27 11.49 20.61
C SER A 218 0.36 12.36 21.87
N ASP A 219 -0.28 13.54 21.86
CA ASP A 219 -0.30 14.48 22.99
C ASP A 219 -1.04 13.95 24.24
N PHE A 220 -1.86 12.91 24.11
CA PHE A 220 -2.62 12.36 25.23
C PHE A 220 -1.78 11.46 26.16
N GLY A 221 -0.52 11.17 25.81
CA GLY A 221 0.38 10.35 26.63
C GLY A 221 -0.12 8.91 26.79
N THR A 222 -0.72 8.38 25.73
CA THR A 222 -1.20 6.99 25.61
C THR A 222 -0.31 6.22 24.65
N PRO A 223 -0.34 4.88 24.62
CA PRO A 223 0.43 4.11 23.63
C PRO A 223 -0.06 4.31 22.19
N VAL A 224 -1.20 4.96 21.96
CA VAL A 224 -1.73 5.21 20.61
C VAL A 224 -1.16 6.53 20.08
N GLN A 225 -0.55 6.51 18.90
CA GLN A 225 -0.07 7.73 18.22
C GLN A 225 -1.13 8.34 17.32
N SER A 226 -1.84 7.50 16.54
CA SER A 226 -2.82 8.00 15.59
C SER A 226 -3.96 7.02 15.36
N VAL A 227 -5.12 7.57 15.02
CA VAL A 227 -6.32 6.84 14.58
C VAL A 227 -6.72 7.39 13.22
N THR A 228 -6.72 6.54 12.20
CA THR A 228 -7.06 6.94 10.82
C THR A 228 -8.24 6.10 10.33
N THR A 229 -9.28 6.75 9.80
CA THR A 229 -10.51 6.11 9.33
C THR A 229 -10.66 6.33 7.83
N THR A 230 -10.83 5.24 7.07
CA THR A 230 -11.02 5.27 5.63
C THR A 230 -12.21 4.40 5.24
N GLN A 231 -12.94 4.81 4.20
CA GLN A 231 -14.01 3.99 3.63
C GLN A 231 -13.42 3.10 2.54
N THR A 232 -13.76 1.81 2.54
CA THR A 232 -13.33 0.83 1.55
C THR A 232 -14.57 0.07 1.07
N GLY A 233 -15.24 0.56 0.02
CA GLY A 233 -16.53 0.03 -0.42
C GLY A 233 -17.61 0.17 0.67
N ASP A 234 -18.26 -0.95 1.02
CA ASP A 234 -19.34 -1.01 2.02
C ASP A 234 -18.85 -1.19 3.46
N ARG A 235 -17.55 -1.02 3.73
CA ARG A 235 -16.97 -1.10 5.08
C ARG A 235 -16.16 0.13 5.42
N VAL A 236 -16.14 0.48 6.70
CA VAL A 236 -15.22 1.51 7.23
C VAL A 236 -14.05 0.80 7.88
N ARG A 237 -12.84 1.11 7.43
CA ARG A 237 -11.59 0.62 7.99
C ARG A 237 -10.97 1.70 8.88
N MET A 238 -10.82 1.40 10.15
CA MET A 238 -10.14 2.23 11.14
C MET A 238 -8.80 1.58 11.50
N VAL A 239 -7.70 2.30 11.30
CA VAL A 239 -6.35 1.89 11.64
C VAL A 239 -5.89 2.67 12.86
N VAL A 240 -5.58 1.96 13.93
CA VAL A 240 -5.00 2.48 15.17
C VAL A 240 -3.53 2.10 15.19
N THR A 241 -2.65 3.08 15.31
CA THR A 241 -1.19 2.89 15.32
C THR A 241 -0.65 3.10 16.73
N PRO A 242 -0.43 2.01 17.49
CA PRO A 242 0.20 2.06 18.80
C PRO A 242 1.73 1.95 18.74
N THR A 243 2.40 2.34 19.83
CA THR A 243 3.84 2.20 20.07
C THR A 243 4.14 1.34 21.29
N GLY A 244 5.28 0.66 21.26
CA GLY A 244 5.76 -0.16 22.38
C GLY A 244 5.06 -1.50 22.48
N ASN A 245 5.17 -2.15 23.65
CA ASN A 245 4.43 -3.36 23.96
C ASN A 245 3.07 -2.97 24.52
N TRP A 246 2.00 -3.44 23.89
CA TRP A 246 0.64 -3.07 24.24
C TRP A 246 -0.26 -4.30 24.26
N GLU A 247 -1.27 -4.25 25.11
CA GLU A 247 -2.40 -5.16 25.07
C GLU A 247 -3.67 -4.36 24.72
N HIS A 248 -4.63 -5.01 24.07
CA HIS A 248 -5.89 -4.37 23.69
C HIS A 248 -7.08 -5.15 24.24
N SER A 249 -8.12 -4.41 24.62
CA SER A 249 -9.41 -4.95 24.98
C SER A 249 -10.49 -4.22 24.19
N ALA A 250 -11.35 -4.97 23.52
CA ALA A 250 -12.45 -4.42 22.75
C ALA A 250 -13.79 -5.00 23.23
N TYR A 251 -14.80 -4.16 23.29
CA TYR A 251 -16.17 -4.56 23.59
C TYR A 251 -17.17 -3.65 22.89
N GLN A 252 -18.35 -4.18 22.62
CA GLN A 252 -19.48 -3.45 22.06
C GLN A 252 -20.59 -3.44 23.11
N SER A 253 -21.03 -2.25 23.51
CA SER A 253 -22.15 -2.06 24.45
C SER A 253 -23.14 -1.11 23.82
N ASP A 254 -24.41 -1.50 23.78
CA ASP A 254 -25.47 -0.74 23.13
C ASP A 254 -25.09 -0.37 21.68
N ASN A 255 -25.06 0.93 21.36
CA ASN A 255 -24.67 1.46 20.07
C ASN A 255 -23.22 1.99 20.06
N GLN A 256 -22.38 1.58 21.00
CA GLN A 256 -20.99 2.02 21.07
C GLN A 256 -20.03 0.84 20.95
N PHE A 257 -19.00 1.03 20.14
CA PHE A 257 -17.84 0.16 20.10
C PHE A 257 -16.67 0.85 20.79
N VAL A 258 -16.06 0.17 21.76
CA VAL A 258 -14.95 0.69 22.54
C VAL A 258 -13.73 -0.19 22.35
N LEU A 259 -12.64 0.39 21.83
CA LEU A 259 -11.33 -0.22 21.76
C LEU A 259 -10.40 0.49 22.76
N GLU A 260 -9.87 -0.27 23.70
CA GLU A 260 -8.95 0.22 24.71
C GLU A 260 -7.58 -0.44 24.53
N VAL A 261 -6.55 0.37 24.30
CA VAL A 261 -5.16 -0.07 24.09
C VAL A 261 -4.33 0.44 25.25
N ARG A 262 -3.70 -0.45 25.99
CA ARG A 262 -2.88 -0.09 27.16
C ARG A 262 -1.45 -0.58 26.99
N GLU A 263 -0.52 0.20 27.51
CA GLU A 263 0.88 -0.20 27.56
C GLU A 263 0.99 -1.41 28.48
N GLN A 264 1.61 -2.48 27.98
CA GLN A 264 1.86 -3.68 28.75
C GLN A 264 2.96 -3.36 29.74
N LYS A 265 2.58 -2.85 30.92
CA LYS A 265 3.49 -2.69 32.04
C LYS A 265 3.92 -4.08 32.49
N ILE A 266 5.12 -4.47 32.09
CA ILE A 266 5.84 -5.56 32.73
C ILE A 266 6.01 -5.10 34.18
N ASP A 267 5.31 -5.75 35.11
CA ASP A 267 5.38 -5.47 36.55
C ASP A 267 6.85 -5.47 37.00
N SER A 268 7.48 -4.30 37.06
CA SER A 268 8.84 -4.13 37.57
C SER A 268 8.90 -4.26 39.10
N SER A 269 7.74 -4.31 39.78
CA SER A 269 7.62 -4.71 41.18
C SER A 269 7.68 -6.24 41.38
N LYS A 270 7.54 -7.01 40.29
CA LYS A 270 8.03 -8.40 40.22
C LYS A 270 9.48 -8.37 39.76
N LEU A 271 10.35 -7.91 40.65
CA LEU A 271 11.80 -8.08 40.53
C LEU A 271 12.14 -9.57 40.63
N THR A 272 11.97 -10.30 39.53
CA THR A 272 12.79 -11.47 39.22
C THR A 272 13.29 -11.29 37.79
N GLN A 273 14.40 -10.54 37.68
CA GLN A 273 15.22 -10.58 36.48
C GLN A 273 15.95 -11.93 36.47
N GLY A 274 15.59 -12.73 35.47
CA GLY A 274 16.04 -14.10 35.21
C GLY A 274 14.98 -14.75 34.29
N PRO A 275 15.35 -15.68 33.39
CA PRO A 275 14.44 -16.21 32.37
C PRO A 275 13.14 -16.68 33.03
N GLY A 276 11.99 -16.18 32.56
CA GLY A 276 10.70 -16.21 33.27
C GLY A 276 10.39 -17.49 34.03
N TYR A 277 10.81 -17.52 35.29
CA TYR A 277 10.60 -18.62 36.21
C TYR A 277 9.22 -18.45 36.85
N ASN A 278 8.32 -19.37 36.57
CA ASN A 278 6.91 -19.33 37.00
C ASN A 278 6.57 -20.50 37.94
N GLY A 279 7.56 -21.26 38.39
CA GLY A 279 7.38 -22.40 39.25
C GLY A 279 6.84 -22.03 40.64
N GLU A 280 6.12 -22.97 41.26
CA GLU A 280 5.74 -22.90 42.67
C GLU A 280 6.97 -22.61 43.55
N LYS A 281 6.80 -21.70 44.52
CA LYS A 281 7.90 -21.25 45.38
C LYS A 281 8.23 -22.30 46.41
N LEU A 282 9.52 -22.61 46.53
CA LEU A 282 10.06 -23.50 47.54
C LEU A 282 11.07 -22.78 48.43
N SER A 283 11.17 -23.25 49.67
CA SER A 283 12.21 -22.86 50.61
C SER A 283 12.95 -24.12 51.06
N LEU A 284 14.22 -24.23 50.72
CA LEU A 284 15.06 -25.40 51.00
C LEU A 284 16.33 -24.94 51.71
N ASN A 285 16.76 -25.66 52.73
CA ASN A 285 18.01 -25.40 53.42
C ASN A 285 18.76 -26.72 53.56
N PHE A 286 19.76 -26.91 52.70
CA PHE A 286 20.59 -28.10 52.69
C PHE A 286 22.05 -27.74 52.87
N GLN A 287 22.71 -28.47 53.75
CA GLN A 287 24.15 -28.41 53.96
C GLN A 287 24.73 -29.74 53.50
N ASN A 288 25.63 -29.69 52.52
CA ASN A 288 26.34 -30.86 51.99
C ASN A 288 25.42 -32.02 51.55
N ILE A 289 24.38 -31.72 50.76
CA ILE A 289 23.49 -32.75 50.18
C ILE A 289 24.00 -33.18 48.80
N GLU A 290 23.84 -34.47 48.47
CA GLU A 290 24.14 -34.96 47.12
C GLU A 290 23.20 -34.33 46.08
N VAL A 291 23.73 -34.01 44.90
CA VAL A 291 22.92 -33.36 43.84
C VAL A 291 21.74 -34.24 43.40
N ARG A 292 21.90 -35.57 43.38
CA ARG A 292 20.83 -36.51 43.00
C ARG A 292 19.64 -36.46 43.94
N THR A 293 19.90 -36.46 45.24
CA THR A 293 18.84 -36.41 46.27
C THR A 293 18.15 -35.05 46.26
N LEU A 294 18.90 -33.97 46.02
CA LEU A 294 18.34 -32.63 45.84
C LEU A 294 17.42 -32.54 44.61
N LEU A 295 17.83 -33.10 43.47
CA LEU A 295 17.01 -33.12 42.24
C LEU A 295 15.74 -33.95 42.42
N GLN A 296 15.80 -35.05 43.19
CA GLN A 296 14.63 -35.86 43.52
C GLN A 296 13.62 -35.10 44.40
N VAL A 297 14.08 -34.34 45.39
CA VAL A 297 13.20 -33.50 46.22
C VAL A 297 12.47 -32.43 45.37
N ILE A 298 13.14 -31.87 44.36
CA ILE A 298 12.53 -30.94 43.42
C ILE A 298 11.54 -31.65 42.49
N ALA A 299 11.85 -32.89 42.06
CA ALA A 299 10.95 -33.73 41.26
C ALA A 299 9.64 -34.05 41.99
N ASP A 300 9.77 -34.49 43.25
CA ASP A 300 8.64 -34.86 44.12
C ASP A 300 7.74 -33.66 44.42
N PHE A 301 8.32 -32.46 44.51
CA PHE A 301 7.56 -31.22 44.69
C PHE A 301 6.79 -30.79 43.42
N THR A 302 7.34 -31.09 42.24
CA THR A 302 6.83 -30.55 40.96
C THR A 302 6.02 -31.54 40.13
N ASN A 303 5.84 -32.78 40.63
CA ASN A 303 5.22 -33.90 39.94
C ASN A 303 5.86 -34.26 38.58
N PHE A 304 7.08 -33.79 38.31
CA PHE A 304 7.83 -34.20 37.12
C PHE A 304 8.67 -35.43 37.43
N ASN A 305 8.71 -36.38 36.51
CA ASN A 305 9.62 -37.52 36.63
C ASN A 305 11.03 -37.07 36.24
N VAL A 306 11.99 -37.14 37.16
CA VAL A 306 13.39 -36.82 36.88
C VAL A 306 14.19 -38.09 36.66
N VAL A 307 14.94 -38.15 35.55
CA VAL A 307 15.90 -39.21 35.27
C VAL A 307 17.29 -38.59 35.28
N THR A 308 18.08 -38.89 36.32
CA THR A 308 19.46 -38.43 36.46
C THR A 308 20.44 -39.47 35.94
N SER A 309 21.38 -39.06 35.09
CA SER A 309 22.50 -39.93 34.65
C SER A 309 23.39 -40.34 35.83
N ASP A 310 24.04 -41.50 35.75
CA ASP A 310 24.98 -42.00 36.77
C ASP A 310 26.22 -41.10 36.92
N SER A 311 26.51 -40.31 35.89
CA SER A 311 27.58 -39.32 35.83
C SER A 311 27.32 -38.07 36.69
N VAL A 312 26.11 -37.89 37.22
CA VAL A 312 25.77 -36.75 38.10
C VAL A 312 26.30 -37.02 39.51
N THR A 313 27.45 -36.42 39.84
CA THR A 313 28.14 -36.58 41.14
C THR A 313 28.45 -35.22 41.80
N GLY A 314 28.60 -35.24 43.12
CA GLY A 314 29.00 -34.08 43.92
C GLY A 314 27.94 -33.65 44.94
N ALA A 315 28.40 -32.91 45.94
CA ALA A 315 27.55 -32.31 46.96
C ALA A 315 27.37 -30.80 46.70
N VAL A 316 26.22 -30.27 47.10
CA VAL A 316 25.87 -28.85 47.06
C VAL A 316 25.43 -28.42 48.45
N THR A 317 25.85 -27.23 48.86
CA THR A 317 25.29 -26.53 50.01
C THR A 317 24.47 -25.37 49.48
N LEU A 318 23.17 -25.36 49.76
CA LEU A 318 22.24 -24.38 49.19
C LEU A 318 21.18 -24.00 50.21
N ARG A 319 20.97 -22.69 50.33
CA ARG A 319 19.89 -22.10 51.12
C ARG A 319 19.03 -21.24 50.21
N LEU A 320 17.84 -21.72 49.90
CA LEU A 320 16.83 -21.00 49.12
C LEU A 320 15.68 -20.61 50.03
N LYS A 321 15.19 -19.38 49.89
CA LYS A 321 14.01 -18.88 50.59
C LYS A 321 13.08 -18.22 49.58
N ASP A 322 11.86 -18.72 49.48
CA ASP A 322 10.79 -18.23 48.60
C ASP A 322 11.21 -18.11 47.12
N VAL A 323 11.97 -19.09 46.62
CA VAL A 323 12.49 -19.13 45.25
C VAL A 323 11.63 -20.09 44.40
N PRO A 324 11.18 -19.70 43.19
CA PRO A 324 10.53 -20.61 42.24
C PRO A 324 11.37 -21.87 41.97
N TRP A 325 10.74 -23.04 41.89
CA TRP A 325 11.46 -24.31 41.74
C TRP A 325 12.29 -24.42 40.46
N ASP A 326 11.84 -23.80 39.37
CA ASP A 326 12.51 -23.75 38.07
C ASP A 326 13.76 -22.86 38.11
N GLN A 327 13.68 -21.75 38.86
CA GLN A 327 14.86 -20.94 39.18
C GLN A 327 15.83 -21.71 40.07
N ALA A 328 15.33 -22.41 41.08
CA ALA A 328 16.13 -23.26 41.96
C ALA A 328 16.86 -24.36 41.18
N LEU A 329 16.14 -25.04 40.28
CA LEU A 329 16.67 -26.08 39.41
C LEU A 329 17.78 -25.53 38.50
N ASP A 330 17.55 -24.41 37.83
CA ASP A 330 18.55 -23.81 36.94
C ASP A 330 19.83 -23.38 37.68
N ILE A 331 19.70 -22.78 38.87
CA ILE A 331 20.86 -22.44 39.72
C ILE A 331 21.67 -23.70 40.07
N ILE A 332 21.01 -24.80 40.39
CA ILE A 332 21.67 -26.07 40.71
C ILE A 332 22.37 -26.65 39.47
N LEU A 333 21.70 -26.63 38.32
CA LEU A 333 22.25 -27.11 37.06
C LEU A 333 23.48 -26.30 36.65
N GLN A 334 23.43 -24.96 36.73
CA GLN A 334 24.55 -24.07 36.43
C GLN A 334 25.72 -24.25 37.39
N ALA A 335 25.47 -24.33 38.70
CA ALA A 335 26.51 -24.48 39.70
C ALA A 335 27.33 -25.78 39.57
N LYS A 336 26.74 -26.82 38.96
CA LYS A 336 27.38 -28.13 38.74
C LYS A 336 27.63 -28.47 37.27
N GLY A 337 27.44 -27.52 36.35
CA GLY A 337 27.68 -27.74 34.91
C GLY A 337 26.77 -28.81 34.27
N LEU A 338 25.59 -29.01 34.83
CA LEU A 338 24.58 -29.94 34.33
C LEU A 338 23.67 -29.24 33.33
N GLY A 339 23.13 -30.00 32.38
CA GLY A 339 22.06 -29.56 31.51
C GLY A 339 20.79 -30.38 31.73
N MET A 340 19.67 -29.87 31.21
CA MET A 340 18.39 -30.57 31.25
C MET A 340 17.76 -30.65 29.86
N ARG A 341 17.07 -31.76 29.58
CA ARG A 341 16.21 -31.93 28.41
C ARG A 341 14.83 -32.34 28.87
N LYS A 342 13.82 -31.61 28.40
CA LYS A 342 12.41 -31.89 28.68
C LYS A 342 11.85 -32.72 27.54
N SER A 343 11.39 -33.92 27.83
CA SER A 343 10.60 -34.75 26.92
C SER A 343 9.26 -35.03 27.58
N GLY A 344 8.26 -34.21 27.25
CA GLY A 344 6.92 -34.29 27.87
C GLY A 344 6.95 -34.10 29.38
N ASN A 345 6.59 -35.16 30.13
CA ASN A 345 6.53 -35.20 31.60
C ASN A 345 7.84 -35.69 32.26
N VAL A 346 8.88 -35.99 31.47
CA VAL A 346 10.15 -36.51 31.96
C VAL A 346 11.25 -35.45 31.76
N LEU A 347 11.98 -35.17 32.82
CA LEU A 347 13.15 -34.30 32.87
C LEU A 347 14.40 -35.18 32.89
N TRP A 348 15.16 -35.19 31.80
CA TRP A 348 16.45 -35.87 31.77
C TRP A 348 17.55 -34.87 32.14
N ILE A 349 18.34 -35.21 33.17
CA ILE A 349 19.41 -34.35 33.71
C ILE A 349 20.73 -35.10 33.64
N ALA A 350 21.71 -34.50 32.96
CA ALA A 350 23.04 -35.05 32.76
C ALA A 350 24.07 -33.91 32.63
N PRO A 351 25.38 -34.19 32.73
CA PRO A 351 26.42 -33.21 32.42
C PRO A 351 26.22 -32.61 31.02
N LYS A 352 26.49 -31.30 30.87
CA LYS A 352 26.25 -30.58 29.61
C LYS A 352 26.97 -31.21 28.41
N ASP A 353 28.15 -31.78 28.65
CA ASP A 353 28.95 -32.47 27.63
C ASP A 353 28.26 -33.75 27.11
N GLU A 354 27.61 -34.53 27.99
CA GLU A 354 26.88 -35.75 27.61
C GLU A 354 25.64 -35.41 26.75
N ILE A 355 24.92 -34.35 27.12
CA ILE A 355 23.74 -33.89 26.37
C ILE A 355 24.14 -33.37 24.99
N SER A 356 25.20 -32.55 24.92
CA SER A 356 25.68 -32.00 23.64
C SER A 356 26.27 -33.07 22.73
N ALA A 357 26.98 -34.06 23.28
CA ALA A 357 27.50 -35.19 22.52
C ALA A 357 26.37 -36.04 21.92
N ARG A 358 25.33 -36.33 22.71
CA ARG A 358 24.15 -37.06 22.24
C ARG A 358 23.35 -36.28 21.20
N GLU A 359 23.17 -34.98 21.40
CA GLU A 359 22.49 -34.13 20.43
C GLU A 359 23.27 -34.03 19.11
N LYS A 360 24.60 -33.90 19.18
CA LYS A 360 25.46 -33.98 17.99
C LYS A 360 25.29 -35.31 17.28
N GLN A 361 25.31 -36.42 18.01
CA GLN A 361 25.07 -37.75 17.46
C GLN A 361 23.66 -37.90 16.86
N GLU A 362 22.63 -37.31 17.48
CA GLU A 362 21.26 -37.32 16.96
C GLU A 362 21.14 -36.49 15.67
N LEU A 363 21.78 -35.31 15.61
CA LEU A 363 21.82 -34.49 14.40
C LEU A 363 22.64 -35.15 13.28
N GLU A 364 23.79 -35.77 13.61
CA GLU A 364 24.57 -36.58 12.67
C GLU A 364 23.79 -37.82 12.21
N SER A 365 23.01 -38.45 13.11
CA SER A 365 22.11 -39.55 12.74
C SER A 365 21.02 -39.08 11.76
N LYS A 366 20.44 -37.90 11.97
CA LYS A 366 19.44 -37.33 11.05
C LYS A 366 20.06 -36.95 9.71
N ALA A 367 21.24 -36.33 9.71
CA ALA A 367 21.97 -36.00 8.50
C ALA A 367 22.40 -37.26 7.72
N SER A 368 22.85 -38.29 8.43
CA SER A 368 23.18 -39.58 7.81
C SER A 368 21.94 -40.30 7.28
N ILE A 369 20.80 -40.24 7.98
CA ILE A 369 19.52 -40.75 7.47
C ILE A 369 19.14 -40.01 6.17
N GLU A 370 19.19 -38.67 6.15
CA GLU A 370 18.94 -37.88 4.93
C GLU A 370 19.93 -38.22 3.80
N SER A 371 21.19 -38.55 4.14
CA SER A 371 22.19 -39.03 3.17
C SER A 371 22.03 -40.50 2.76
N LEU A 372 21.23 -41.30 3.47
CA LEU A 372 20.98 -42.70 3.15
C LEU A 372 19.61 -42.91 2.50
N GLU A 373 18.74 -41.90 2.54
CA GLU A 373 17.50 -41.90 1.79
C GLU A 373 17.75 -42.05 0.28
N THR A 374 16.87 -42.82 -0.36
CA THR A 374 16.95 -43.12 -1.79
C THR A 374 16.52 -41.90 -2.61
N LEU A 375 17.37 -41.50 -3.57
CA LEU A 375 17.06 -40.45 -4.52
C LEU A 375 15.98 -40.92 -5.49
N ARG A 376 15.03 -40.03 -5.81
CA ARG A 376 14.02 -40.24 -6.84
C ARG A 376 14.11 -39.12 -7.87
N THR A 377 13.88 -39.47 -9.13
CA THR A 377 13.76 -38.49 -10.21
C THR A 377 12.29 -38.24 -10.49
N GLN A 378 11.89 -36.97 -10.47
CA GLN A 378 10.54 -36.52 -10.84
C GLN A 378 10.65 -35.49 -11.98
N GLY A 379 9.84 -35.70 -13.01
CA GLY A 379 9.70 -34.76 -14.12
C GLY A 379 8.57 -33.77 -13.87
N PHE A 380 8.84 -32.48 -14.05
CA PHE A 380 7.86 -31.40 -14.00
C PHE A 380 7.78 -30.72 -15.36
N GLN A 381 6.58 -30.58 -15.91
CA GLN A 381 6.36 -29.85 -17.16
C GLN A 381 5.99 -28.40 -16.85
N MET A 382 6.71 -27.44 -17.46
CA MET A 382 6.46 -26.01 -17.27
C MET A 382 5.52 -25.49 -18.36
N ASN A 383 4.53 -24.68 -18.00
CA ASN A 383 3.52 -24.17 -18.92
C ASN A 383 3.80 -22.72 -19.37
N TYR A 384 4.27 -21.88 -18.45
CA TYR A 384 4.47 -20.44 -18.67
C TYR A 384 5.94 -20.06 -18.54
N ALA A 385 6.62 -20.54 -17.49
CA ALA A 385 8.03 -20.29 -17.28
C ALA A 385 8.93 -21.20 -18.13
N LYS A 386 10.15 -20.76 -18.41
CA LYS A 386 11.16 -21.60 -19.07
C LYS A 386 11.82 -22.52 -18.05
N ALA A 387 11.88 -23.82 -18.36
CA ALA A 387 12.51 -24.81 -17.49
C ALA A 387 13.99 -24.52 -17.23
N ALA A 388 14.70 -23.93 -18.20
CA ALA A 388 16.09 -23.53 -18.04
C ALA A 388 16.26 -22.45 -16.95
N ASP A 389 15.41 -21.43 -16.94
CA ASP A 389 15.49 -20.33 -15.98
C ASP A 389 15.18 -20.85 -14.56
N ILE A 390 14.18 -21.71 -14.41
CA ILE A 390 13.84 -22.35 -13.12
C ILE A 390 14.96 -23.29 -12.66
N ALA A 391 15.58 -24.06 -13.57
CA ALA A 391 16.71 -24.91 -13.23
C ALA A 391 17.89 -24.10 -12.68
N THR A 392 18.18 -22.94 -13.29
CA THR A 392 19.20 -22.05 -12.74
C THR A 392 18.82 -21.56 -11.36
N GLN A 393 17.57 -21.16 -11.10
CA GLN A 393 17.13 -20.69 -9.78
C GLN A 393 17.18 -21.76 -8.69
N LEU A 394 16.86 -23.02 -9.01
CA LEU A 394 16.93 -24.14 -8.07
C LEU A 394 18.37 -24.49 -7.67
N VAL A 395 19.32 -24.32 -8.59
CA VAL A 395 20.75 -24.54 -8.35
C VAL A 395 21.43 -23.29 -7.76
N SER A 396 21.03 -22.10 -8.20
CA SER A 396 21.62 -20.80 -7.85
C SER A 396 21.01 -20.16 -6.60
N ALA A 397 20.00 -20.79 -5.96
CA ALA A 397 19.61 -20.51 -4.59
C ALA A 397 20.75 -20.67 -3.56
N GLY A 398 21.99 -20.99 -4.00
CA GLY A 398 23.23 -20.78 -3.26
C GLY A 398 24.42 -20.23 -4.07
N ALA A 399 24.17 -19.49 -5.15
CA ALA A 399 25.22 -18.86 -5.96
C ALA A 399 24.78 -17.48 -6.50
N GLY A 400 24.45 -16.56 -5.58
CA GLY A 400 24.55 -15.12 -5.85
C GLY A 400 26.01 -14.70 -5.64
N GLY A 401 26.70 -14.33 -6.72
CA GLY A 401 28.12 -14.00 -6.70
C GLY A 401 28.44 -12.69 -5.97
N GLY A 402 29.59 -12.68 -5.28
CA GLY A 402 30.25 -11.45 -4.83
C GLY A 402 30.96 -11.52 -3.48
N GLY A 403 32.15 -12.15 -3.44
CA GLY A 403 33.26 -11.74 -2.57
C GLY A 403 33.13 -11.89 -1.05
N GLY A 404 33.80 -12.91 -0.50
CA GLY A 404 34.49 -12.80 0.79
C GLY A 404 33.72 -13.22 2.05
N GLY A 405 34.08 -14.38 2.59
CA GLY A 405 34.10 -14.62 4.04
C GLY A 405 32.85 -15.21 4.68
N GLY A 406 32.96 -16.48 5.08
CA GLY A 406 32.33 -16.99 6.31
C GLY A 406 30.91 -17.55 6.22
N GLY A 407 30.81 -18.85 5.99
CA GLY A 407 29.95 -19.74 6.82
C GLY A 407 28.44 -19.46 6.92
N ALA A 408 27.81 -18.86 5.92
CA ALA A 408 26.36 -18.84 5.82
C ALA A 408 25.91 -19.94 4.84
N SER A 409 25.39 -21.04 5.38
CA SER A 409 24.72 -22.09 4.61
C SER A 409 23.62 -21.46 3.75
N SER A 410 23.93 -21.20 2.47
CA SER A 410 22.93 -20.80 1.50
C SER A 410 21.84 -21.85 1.52
N ALA A 411 20.60 -21.45 1.80
CA ALA A 411 19.44 -22.32 1.90
C ALA A 411 19.11 -22.92 0.52
N ARG A 412 19.91 -23.92 0.12
CA ARG A 412 19.72 -24.68 -1.10
C ARG A 412 18.42 -25.47 -0.94
N ILE A 413 17.49 -25.28 -1.89
CA ILE A 413 16.19 -25.97 -1.88
C ILE A 413 16.38 -27.48 -2.17
N LEU A 414 17.45 -27.81 -2.87
CA LEU A 414 17.89 -29.17 -3.14
C LEU A 414 18.82 -29.69 -2.04
N SER A 415 18.84 -31.00 -1.81
CA SER A 415 19.84 -31.64 -0.95
C SER A 415 21.24 -31.54 -1.54
N GLU A 416 22.27 -31.86 -0.76
CA GLU A 416 23.67 -31.89 -1.25
C GLU A 416 23.88 -32.83 -2.44
N ARG A 417 23.05 -33.87 -2.55
CA ARG A 417 23.07 -34.87 -3.64
C ARG A 417 22.04 -34.58 -4.72
N GLY A 418 21.24 -33.52 -4.55
CA GLY A 418 20.20 -33.13 -5.48
C GLY A 418 20.78 -32.60 -6.78
N SER A 419 20.17 -32.97 -7.90
CA SER A 419 20.53 -32.47 -9.23
C SER A 419 19.29 -32.09 -10.03
N VAL A 420 19.45 -31.11 -10.90
CA VAL A 420 18.39 -30.59 -11.76
C VAL A 420 18.89 -30.54 -13.19
N ILE A 421 18.10 -31.09 -14.10
CA ILE A 421 18.35 -31.08 -15.54
C ILE A 421 17.13 -30.46 -16.21
N SER A 422 17.35 -29.44 -17.03
CA SER A 422 16.29 -28.89 -17.88
C SER A 422 16.42 -29.46 -19.30
N GLU A 423 15.30 -29.84 -19.89
CA GLU A 423 15.18 -30.25 -21.29
C GLU A 423 14.45 -29.13 -22.05
N PRO A 424 15.16 -28.26 -22.78
CA PRO A 424 14.57 -27.08 -23.41
C PRO A 424 13.55 -27.42 -24.50
N ARG A 425 13.71 -28.56 -25.18
CA ARG A 425 12.84 -28.93 -26.32
C ARG A 425 11.41 -29.26 -25.89
N THR A 426 11.24 -29.89 -24.73
CA THR A 426 9.91 -30.24 -24.17
C THR A 426 9.49 -29.33 -23.02
N ASN A 427 10.30 -28.33 -22.67
CA ASN A 427 10.12 -27.45 -21.52
C ASN A 427 9.86 -28.23 -20.21
N GLN A 428 10.61 -29.32 -20.02
CA GLN A 428 10.51 -30.20 -18.85
C GLN A 428 11.74 -30.03 -17.94
N LEU A 429 11.49 -30.16 -16.65
CA LEU A 429 12.47 -30.09 -15.59
C LEU A 429 12.54 -31.44 -14.89
N PHE A 430 13.67 -32.11 -14.95
CA PHE A 430 13.93 -33.36 -14.23
C PHE A 430 14.72 -33.03 -12.96
N VAL A 431 14.10 -33.27 -11.81
CA VAL A 431 14.71 -33.04 -10.50
C VAL A 431 14.95 -34.40 -9.85
N THR A 432 16.20 -34.66 -9.47
CA THR A 432 16.58 -35.88 -8.76
C THR A 432 16.95 -35.51 -7.34
N ASP A 433 16.13 -35.89 -6.35
CA ASP A 433 16.36 -35.58 -4.94
C ASP A 433 15.59 -36.55 -4.01
N ILE A 434 15.72 -36.37 -2.69
CA ILE A 434 14.93 -37.08 -1.68
C ILE A 434 13.44 -36.68 -1.75
N PRO A 435 12.50 -37.59 -1.42
CA PRO A 435 11.06 -37.34 -1.57
C PRO A 435 10.54 -36.08 -0.86
N SER A 436 11.09 -35.74 0.31
CA SER A 436 10.71 -34.54 1.08
C SER A 436 11.06 -33.24 0.35
N ARG A 437 12.21 -33.20 -0.34
CA ARG A 437 12.63 -32.04 -1.16
C ARG A 437 11.86 -31.95 -2.46
N LEU A 438 11.55 -33.08 -3.10
CA LEU A 438 10.72 -33.09 -4.31
C LEU A 438 9.33 -32.47 -4.07
N GLN A 439 8.72 -32.73 -2.90
CA GLN A 439 7.46 -32.09 -2.53
C GLN A 439 7.61 -30.56 -2.37
N GLN A 440 8.68 -30.10 -1.73
CA GLN A 440 8.97 -28.65 -1.60
C GLN A 440 9.21 -27.99 -2.96
N VAL A 441 9.93 -28.67 -3.85
CA VAL A 441 10.17 -28.21 -5.23
C VAL A 441 8.85 -28.13 -6.01
N GLN A 442 7.97 -29.12 -5.87
CA GLN A 442 6.64 -29.11 -6.49
C GLN A 442 5.80 -27.91 -6.01
N GLU A 443 5.77 -27.65 -4.70
CA GLU A 443 5.05 -26.51 -4.12
C GLU A 443 5.63 -25.16 -4.59
N LEU A 444 6.94 -25.07 -4.77
CA LEU A 444 7.60 -23.89 -5.30
C LEU A 444 7.27 -23.67 -6.78
N ILE A 445 7.41 -24.70 -7.61
CA ILE A 445 7.10 -24.64 -9.04
C ILE A 445 5.65 -24.21 -9.25
N ALA A 446 4.71 -24.73 -8.46
CA ALA A 446 3.29 -24.35 -8.54
C ALA A 446 3.05 -22.85 -8.26
N LYS A 447 3.91 -22.19 -7.48
CA LYS A 447 3.84 -20.74 -7.22
C LYS A 447 4.56 -19.90 -8.28
N LEU A 448 5.59 -20.46 -8.94
CA LEU A 448 6.39 -19.76 -9.94
C LEU A 448 5.80 -19.87 -11.36
N ASP A 449 5.20 -21.01 -11.73
CA ASP A 449 4.64 -21.25 -13.06
C ASP A 449 3.23 -20.63 -13.21
N ILE A 450 3.16 -19.30 -13.08
CA ILE A 450 1.95 -18.50 -13.29
C ILE A 450 2.02 -17.73 -14.62
N PRO A 451 0.88 -17.48 -15.29
CA PRO A 451 0.86 -16.70 -16.52
C PRO A 451 1.30 -15.25 -16.26
N ILE A 452 2.25 -14.77 -17.06
CA ILE A 452 2.67 -13.37 -17.05
C ILE A 452 1.62 -12.48 -17.71
N ARG A 453 1.43 -11.29 -17.15
CA ARG A 453 0.53 -10.27 -17.69
C ARG A 453 1.20 -9.57 -18.87
N GLN A 454 0.40 -9.11 -19.82
CA GLN A 454 0.86 -8.33 -20.97
C GLN A 454 0.42 -6.88 -20.85
N VAL A 455 1.25 -5.96 -21.35
CA VAL A 455 0.98 -4.53 -21.37
C VAL A 455 1.11 -4.04 -22.81
N MET A 456 0.10 -3.31 -23.26
CA MET A 456 0.16 -2.50 -24.46
C MET A 456 0.62 -1.10 -24.09
N ILE A 457 1.64 -0.59 -24.76
CA ILE A 457 2.17 0.75 -24.56
C ILE A 457 1.92 1.55 -25.84
N GLU A 458 1.26 2.69 -25.69
CA GLU A 458 1.06 3.67 -26.75
C GLU A 458 1.83 4.95 -26.40
N ALA A 459 2.71 5.37 -27.30
CA ALA A 459 3.30 6.70 -27.27
C ALA A 459 2.56 7.61 -28.25
N ARG A 460 2.43 8.90 -27.91
CA ARG A 460 2.00 9.93 -28.86
C ARG A 460 2.97 11.09 -28.79
N ILE A 461 3.64 11.35 -29.90
CA ILE A 461 4.53 12.49 -30.06
C ILE A 461 3.78 13.50 -30.93
N VAL A 462 3.45 14.65 -30.36
CA VAL A 462 2.74 15.74 -31.03
C VAL A 462 3.72 16.88 -31.23
N GLU A 463 3.85 17.31 -32.47
CA GLU A 463 4.65 18.47 -32.86
C GLU A 463 3.73 19.47 -33.54
N ALA A 464 3.72 20.70 -33.04
CA ALA A 464 2.91 21.79 -33.56
C ALA A 464 3.82 22.96 -33.91
N ASP A 465 3.69 23.45 -35.14
CA ASP A 465 4.48 24.56 -35.66
C ASP A 465 3.54 25.70 -36.08
N ASP A 466 3.86 26.93 -35.67
CA ASP A 466 3.16 28.16 -36.02
C ASP A 466 4.19 29.18 -36.50
N SER A 467 4.15 29.49 -37.79
CA SER A 467 5.09 30.36 -38.48
C SER A 467 4.37 31.59 -39.01
N PHE A 468 4.84 32.77 -38.62
CA PHE A 468 4.31 34.05 -39.05
C PHE A 468 5.43 34.89 -39.66
N GLY A 469 5.17 35.45 -40.84
CA GLY A 469 6.09 36.31 -41.56
C GLY A 469 5.37 37.55 -42.10
N LYS A 470 5.94 38.73 -41.85
CA LYS A 470 5.42 39.99 -42.39
C LYS A 470 6.58 40.81 -42.94
N SER A 471 6.48 41.20 -44.20
CA SER A 471 7.47 42.03 -44.87
C SER A 471 6.81 43.19 -45.61
N LEU A 472 7.43 44.35 -45.52
CA LEU A 472 7.04 45.56 -46.24
C LEU A 472 8.30 46.24 -46.75
N GLY A 473 8.30 46.62 -48.02
CA GLY A 473 9.43 47.26 -48.65
C GLY A 473 9.04 48.19 -49.79
N VAL A 474 9.99 49.01 -50.21
CA VAL A 474 9.81 50.09 -51.17
C VAL A 474 10.98 50.13 -52.15
N ARG A 475 10.67 50.35 -53.43
CA ARG A 475 11.65 50.76 -54.44
C ARG A 475 11.29 52.15 -54.94
N LEU A 476 12.28 53.02 -55.00
CA LEU A 476 12.14 54.39 -55.48
C LEU A 476 13.17 54.63 -56.58
N GLY A 477 12.68 54.96 -57.78
CA GLY A 477 13.48 55.18 -58.97
C GLY A 477 13.07 56.49 -59.63
N GLY A 478 13.97 57.15 -60.33
CA GLY A 478 13.67 58.44 -60.92
C GLY A 478 14.84 58.97 -61.71
N GLY A 479 14.57 59.78 -62.73
CA GLY A 479 15.61 60.27 -63.60
C GLY A 479 15.15 61.27 -64.65
N VAL A 480 16.15 61.88 -65.27
CA VAL A 480 16.05 62.84 -66.37
C VAL A 480 16.88 62.30 -67.54
N ARG A 481 16.24 62.12 -68.68
CA ARG A 481 16.80 61.65 -69.94
C ARG A 481 16.98 62.82 -70.89
N GLY A 482 18.07 62.80 -71.65
CA GLY A 482 18.26 63.74 -72.76
C GLY A 482 18.54 65.18 -72.34
N PHE A 483 19.07 65.43 -71.14
CA PHE A 483 19.54 66.76 -70.80
C PHE A 483 20.91 67.01 -71.47
N ASN A 484 21.09 68.21 -72.02
CA ASN A 484 22.32 68.54 -72.73
C ASN A 484 23.45 68.79 -71.72
N VAL A 485 24.54 68.01 -71.81
CA VAL A 485 25.75 68.17 -70.97
C VAL A 485 26.79 69.05 -71.66
N GLY A 486 26.62 69.27 -72.96
CA GLY A 486 27.49 70.07 -73.81
C GLY A 486 27.35 69.67 -75.27
N SER A 487 28.18 70.26 -76.13
CA SER A 487 28.33 69.82 -77.53
C SER A 487 29.81 69.57 -77.82
N VAL A 488 30.09 68.46 -78.49
CA VAL A 488 31.42 68.12 -79.01
C VAL A 488 31.28 68.03 -80.52
N ASN A 489 32.02 68.87 -81.25
CA ASN A 489 31.96 68.95 -82.72
C ASN A 489 30.54 69.16 -83.30
N GLY A 490 29.72 70.01 -82.68
CA GLY A 490 28.37 70.32 -83.18
C GLY A 490 27.32 69.24 -82.89
N ASN A 491 27.73 68.05 -82.42
CA ASN A 491 26.82 67.02 -81.94
C ASN A 491 26.48 67.30 -80.47
N GLN A 492 25.20 67.24 -80.13
CA GLN A 492 24.76 67.40 -78.74
C GLN A 492 25.09 66.15 -77.94
N VAL A 493 25.87 66.30 -76.86
CA VAL A 493 26.14 65.22 -75.91
C VAL A 493 25.03 65.26 -74.87
N GLN A 494 24.15 64.26 -74.91
CA GLN A 494 23.07 64.13 -73.94
C GLN A 494 23.47 63.22 -72.80
N GLY A 495 23.35 63.75 -71.59
CA GLY A 495 23.46 63.00 -70.36
C GLY A 495 22.12 62.39 -70.00
N ASN A 496 22.18 61.26 -69.29
CA ASN A 496 21.05 60.67 -68.59
C ASN A 496 21.42 60.62 -67.11
N PHE A 497 20.57 61.18 -66.25
CA PHE A 497 20.73 61.15 -64.80
C PHE A 497 19.59 60.32 -64.24
N GLY A 498 19.91 59.43 -63.32
CA GLY A 498 18.91 58.66 -62.60
C GLY A 498 18.65 57.26 -63.16
N SER A 499 17.84 56.53 -62.41
CA SER A 499 17.70 55.09 -62.56
C SER A 499 16.25 54.70 -62.80
N THR A 500 16.01 54.08 -63.96
CA THR A 500 14.73 53.45 -64.27
C THR A 500 14.78 51.99 -63.83
N TYR A 501 13.84 51.56 -63.01
CA TYR A 501 13.56 50.15 -62.79
C TYR A 501 12.21 49.82 -63.44
N GLY A 502 12.16 48.78 -64.25
CA GLY A 502 11.05 48.47 -65.17
C GLY A 502 9.84 47.85 -64.48
N ALA A 503 9.16 48.60 -63.61
CA ALA A 503 7.87 48.18 -63.05
C ALA A 503 6.71 48.38 -64.05
N VAL A 504 6.88 49.27 -65.04
CA VAL A 504 5.97 49.49 -66.19
C VAL A 504 6.85 49.81 -67.40
N SER A 505 6.91 48.95 -68.44
CA SER A 505 7.74 49.18 -69.62
C SER A 505 6.93 49.32 -70.91
N THR A 506 7.18 50.41 -71.63
CA THR A 506 6.88 50.57 -73.06
C THR A 506 8.12 51.15 -73.74
N GLY A 507 9.09 50.32 -74.13
CA GLY A 507 10.29 50.74 -74.89
C GLY A 507 11.63 50.22 -74.36
N PRO A 508 12.75 50.47 -75.07
CA PRO A 508 14.02 49.75 -74.90
C PRO A 508 14.60 49.96 -73.51
N THR A 509 14.84 48.83 -72.85
CA THR A 509 15.21 48.68 -71.44
C THR A 509 16.63 49.18 -71.18
N LEU A 510 16.79 50.34 -70.54
CA LEU A 510 18.01 50.63 -69.78
C LEU A 510 17.84 50.00 -68.39
N THR A 511 18.60 48.94 -68.11
CA THR A 511 18.65 48.30 -66.80
C THR A 511 19.46 49.17 -65.84
N SER A 512 18.78 49.94 -64.98
CA SER A 512 19.43 50.73 -63.94
C SER A 512 18.81 50.44 -62.58
N GLN A 513 19.64 50.39 -61.54
CA GLN A 513 19.25 50.06 -60.17
C GLN A 513 18.52 51.26 -59.53
N PRO A 514 17.31 51.08 -58.94
CA PRO A 514 16.57 52.18 -58.32
C PRO A 514 17.41 52.86 -57.22
N PHE A 515 17.23 54.17 -57.03
CA PHE A 515 18.05 54.94 -56.07
C PHE A 515 17.78 54.55 -54.62
N VAL A 516 16.56 54.06 -54.31
CA VAL A 516 16.25 53.27 -53.11
C VAL A 516 15.77 51.91 -53.55
N SER A 517 16.46 50.85 -53.12
CA SER A 517 16.09 49.46 -53.40
C SER A 517 15.95 48.70 -52.08
N LEU A 518 14.78 48.78 -51.47
CA LEU A 518 14.46 48.09 -50.22
C LEU A 518 13.18 47.25 -50.38
N PRO A 519 13.09 46.34 -51.37
CA PRO A 519 11.90 45.52 -51.56
C PRO A 519 11.61 44.62 -50.36
N ALA A 520 10.36 44.21 -50.22
CA ALA A 520 9.99 43.10 -49.35
C ALA A 520 10.64 41.82 -49.92
N ASN A 521 11.49 41.16 -49.13
CA ASN A 521 12.16 39.92 -49.51
C ASN A 521 11.95 38.84 -48.42
N PRO A 522 10.73 38.32 -48.27
CA PRO A 522 10.47 37.22 -47.38
C PRO A 522 11.03 35.97 -48.05
N GLY A 523 12.13 35.41 -47.54
CA GLY A 523 12.99 34.43 -48.24
C GLY A 523 12.32 33.23 -48.92
N ASN A 524 11.03 32.93 -48.67
CA ASN A 524 10.30 31.78 -49.19
C ASN A 524 9.02 32.12 -50.00
N ALA A 525 8.70 33.39 -50.26
CA ALA A 525 7.47 33.75 -50.99
C ALA A 525 7.61 35.05 -51.81
N LEU A 526 6.81 35.18 -52.88
CA LEU A 526 6.78 36.38 -53.69
C LEU A 526 5.87 37.43 -53.05
N ALA A 527 6.41 38.60 -52.72
CA ALA A 527 5.64 39.73 -52.21
C ALA A 527 4.80 40.36 -53.33
N ALA A 528 3.54 40.70 -53.04
CA ALA A 528 2.72 41.47 -53.96
C ALA A 528 3.29 42.89 -54.06
N SER A 529 3.40 43.42 -55.28
CA SER A 529 3.88 44.78 -55.50
C SER A 529 2.87 45.64 -56.27
N TYR A 530 2.86 46.92 -55.94
CA TYR A 530 2.12 47.96 -56.64
C TYR A 530 3.07 49.09 -57.02
N ALA A 531 3.09 49.44 -58.30
CA ALA A 531 3.97 50.48 -58.82
C ALA A 531 3.19 51.63 -59.46
N LEU A 532 3.60 52.85 -59.13
CA LEU A 532 3.15 54.09 -59.75
C LEU A 532 4.35 54.76 -60.41
N SER A 533 4.23 55.11 -61.69
CA SER A 533 5.24 55.88 -62.39
C SER A 533 4.64 57.15 -63.00
N LEU A 534 5.26 58.28 -62.72
CA LEU A 534 4.93 59.58 -63.28
C LEU A 534 5.95 59.92 -64.36
N PHE A 535 5.47 60.39 -65.53
CA PHE A 535 6.32 60.75 -66.67
C PHE A 535 6.00 62.16 -67.15
N SER A 536 7.00 62.87 -67.68
CA SER A 536 6.76 64.07 -68.47
C SER A 536 6.15 63.71 -69.84
N PRO A 537 5.45 64.64 -70.53
CA PRO A 537 4.80 64.36 -71.82
C PRO A 537 5.74 63.84 -72.92
N ASN A 538 7.02 64.19 -72.84
CA ASN A 538 8.08 63.73 -73.74
C ASN A 538 8.88 62.54 -73.19
N ALA A 539 8.43 61.91 -72.09
CA ALA A 539 9.09 60.83 -71.36
C ALA A 539 10.55 61.12 -70.94
N SER A 540 10.96 62.39 -70.91
CA SER A 540 12.31 62.81 -70.55
C SER A 540 12.53 62.92 -69.05
N ARG A 541 11.49 62.98 -68.22
CA ARG A 541 11.57 62.95 -66.76
C ARG A 541 10.63 61.89 -66.24
N PHE A 542 11.08 61.10 -65.28
CA PHE A 542 10.24 60.09 -64.65
C PHE A 542 10.52 59.95 -63.16
N LEU A 543 9.50 59.54 -62.42
CA LEU A 543 9.55 59.16 -61.01
C LEU A 543 8.71 57.91 -60.82
N SER A 544 9.31 56.85 -60.29
CA SER A 544 8.70 55.55 -60.06
C SER A 544 8.76 55.21 -58.57
N LEU A 545 7.61 54.83 -58.03
CA LEU A 545 7.43 54.30 -56.68
C LEU A 545 6.83 52.91 -56.78
N GLU A 546 7.48 51.92 -56.19
CA GLU A 546 6.94 50.58 -56.03
C GLU A 546 6.89 50.23 -54.55
N ILE A 547 5.73 49.80 -54.08
CA ILE A 547 5.54 49.27 -52.74
C ILE A 547 5.35 47.77 -52.88
N SER A 548 6.04 47.00 -52.05
CA SER A 548 5.96 45.54 -52.01
C SER A 548 5.62 45.09 -50.59
N ALA A 549 4.67 44.17 -50.45
CA ALA A 549 4.20 43.68 -49.16
C ALA A 549 3.88 42.19 -49.20
N LEU A 550 4.16 41.50 -48.10
CA LEU A 550 3.71 40.14 -47.84
C LEU A 550 3.36 39.97 -46.36
N GLU A 551 2.28 39.25 -46.10
CA GLU A 551 2.01 38.65 -44.80
C GLU A 551 1.69 37.16 -45.04
N SER A 552 2.40 36.27 -44.35
CA SER A 552 2.25 34.82 -44.44
C SER A 552 2.03 34.22 -43.06
N ASP A 553 1.00 33.39 -42.92
CA ASP A 553 0.70 32.58 -41.74
C ASP A 553 0.72 31.10 -42.16
N GLY A 554 1.51 30.28 -41.47
CA GLY A 554 1.70 28.87 -41.76
C GLY A 554 1.63 28.03 -40.49
N LYS A 555 0.68 27.08 -40.45
CA LYS A 555 0.45 26.21 -39.28
C LYS A 555 0.62 24.74 -39.66
N GLY A 556 1.37 24.00 -38.86
CA GLY A 556 1.64 22.57 -39.02
C GLY A 556 1.32 21.80 -37.75
N ARG A 557 0.81 20.57 -37.89
CA ARG A 557 0.65 19.64 -36.77
C ARG A 557 0.98 18.22 -37.22
N ILE A 558 1.99 17.63 -36.60
CA ILE A 558 2.45 16.26 -36.85
C ILE A 558 2.17 15.42 -35.61
N VAL A 559 1.51 14.28 -35.79
CA VAL A 559 1.26 13.31 -34.70
C VAL A 559 1.85 11.97 -35.09
N SER A 560 2.70 11.41 -34.24
CA SER A 560 3.28 10.09 -34.39
C SER A 560 2.86 9.21 -33.22
N SER A 561 2.26 8.04 -33.48
CA SER A 561 1.69 7.18 -32.43
C SER A 561 2.18 5.72 -32.50
N PRO A 562 3.44 5.42 -32.14
CA PRO A 562 3.93 4.05 -32.11
C PRO A 562 3.28 3.27 -30.95
N ARG A 563 3.00 1.99 -31.21
CA ARG A 563 2.34 1.08 -30.26
C ARG A 563 3.09 -0.24 -30.22
N VAL A 564 3.29 -0.78 -29.03
CA VAL A 564 3.95 -2.08 -28.82
C VAL A 564 3.27 -2.84 -27.68
N VAL A 565 3.20 -4.16 -27.81
CA VAL A 565 2.71 -5.05 -26.75
C VAL A 565 3.87 -5.90 -26.28
N THR A 566 4.04 -6.00 -24.96
CA THR A 566 5.07 -6.84 -24.37
C THR A 566 4.60 -7.46 -23.06
N ALA A 567 5.32 -8.47 -22.59
CA ALA A 567 5.09 -9.07 -21.28
C ALA A 567 5.71 -8.21 -20.16
N ASP A 568 5.22 -8.41 -18.94
CA ASP A 568 5.79 -7.81 -17.73
C ASP A 568 7.30 -8.11 -17.63
N GLN A 569 8.12 -7.09 -17.36
CA GLN A 569 9.59 -7.12 -17.28
C GLN A 569 10.34 -7.51 -18.57
N VAL A 570 9.67 -7.54 -19.72
CA VAL A 570 10.30 -7.85 -21.01
C VAL A 570 10.45 -6.59 -21.86
N LYS A 571 11.70 -6.25 -22.21
CA LYS A 571 12.02 -5.13 -23.11
C LYS A 571 11.46 -5.36 -24.51
N ALA A 572 10.80 -4.34 -25.05
CA ALA A 572 10.30 -4.32 -26.41
C ALA A 572 10.77 -3.08 -27.17
N LEU A 573 10.96 -3.23 -28.48
CA LEU A 573 11.48 -2.20 -29.38
C LEU A 573 10.61 -2.16 -30.65
N ILE A 574 10.20 -0.95 -31.05
CA ILE A 574 9.61 -0.68 -32.35
C ILE A 574 10.35 0.51 -32.99
N GLU A 575 10.83 0.34 -34.22
CA GLU A 575 11.52 1.40 -34.96
C GLU A 575 11.05 1.51 -36.42
N GLN A 576 10.97 2.74 -36.94
CA GLN A 576 10.68 3.03 -38.34
C GLN A 576 11.53 4.22 -38.80
N GLY A 577 12.28 4.07 -39.89
CA GLY A 577 13.12 5.16 -40.39
C GLY A 577 13.90 4.82 -41.65
N THR A 578 14.86 5.67 -41.98
CA THR A 578 15.76 5.51 -43.12
C THR A 578 17.21 5.61 -42.65
N GLU A 579 18.13 4.99 -43.38
CA GLU A 579 19.57 5.07 -43.11
C GLU A 579 20.26 5.95 -44.14
N PHE A 580 21.08 6.90 -43.67
CA PHE A 580 21.88 7.76 -44.54
C PHE A 580 23.35 7.31 -44.53
N PRO A 581 24.01 7.20 -45.70
CA PRO A 581 25.43 6.87 -45.80
C PRO A 581 26.31 8.09 -45.50
N TYR A 582 27.34 7.91 -44.67
CA TYR A 582 28.38 8.89 -44.36
C TYR A 582 29.74 8.35 -44.75
N GLN A 583 30.58 9.20 -45.31
CA GLN A 583 31.97 8.84 -45.57
C GLN A 583 32.78 9.02 -44.28
N THR A 584 33.47 7.97 -43.87
CA THR A 584 34.34 7.94 -42.70
C THR A 584 35.75 7.56 -43.12
N ALA A 585 36.75 8.26 -42.60
CA ALA A 585 38.15 7.89 -42.83
C ALA A 585 38.47 6.65 -42.00
N THR A 586 38.85 5.55 -42.66
CA THR A 586 39.40 4.37 -41.97
C THR A 586 40.81 4.66 -41.47
N SER A 587 41.28 3.89 -40.50
CA SER A 587 42.66 3.96 -39.98
C SER A 587 43.75 3.78 -41.04
N SER A 588 43.39 3.26 -42.22
CA SER A 588 44.26 3.03 -43.38
C SER A 588 44.32 4.23 -44.35
N GLY A 589 43.57 5.30 -44.09
CA GLY A 589 43.43 6.45 -45.00
C GLY A 589 42.43 6.23 -46.16
N ALA A 590 41.81 5.06 -46.25
CA ALA A 590 40.74 4.78 -47.23
C ALA A 590 39.37 5.28 -46.71
N THR A 591 38.49 5.70 -47.61
CA THR A 591 37.12 6.10 -47.27
C THR A 591 36.22 4.87 -47.11
N ALA A 592 35.55 4.73 -45.97
CA ALA A 592 34.51 3.72 -45.71
C ALA A 592 33.14 4.39 -45.56
N ILE A 593 32.10 3.74 -46.07
CA ILE A 593 30.73 4.21 -45.94
C ILE A 593 30.12 3.63 -44.66
N ALA A 594 29.73 4.50 -43.72
CA ALA A 594 29.03 4.14 -42.50
C ALA A 594 27.59 4.65 -42.55
N PHE A 595 26.61 3.78 -42.25
CA PHE A 595 25.21 4.18 -42.21
C PHE A 595 24.86 4.77 -40.84
N ARG A 596 24.09 5.87 -40.81
CA ARG A 596 23.43 6.38 -39.60
C ARG A 596 21.92 6.36 -39.81
N LYS A 597 21.20 5.84 -38.82
CA LYS A 597 19.74 5.76 -38.82
C LYS A 597 19.16 7.13 -38.46
N ALA A 598 18.11 7.53 -39.18
CA ALA A 598 17.16 8.55 -38.75
C ALA A 598 15.80 7.87 -38.62
N ASN A 599 15.41 7.50 -37.41
CA ASN A 599 14.19 6.75 -37.12
C ASN A 599 13.34 7.33 -35.98
N LEU A 600 12.06 6.98 -36.03
CA LEU A 600 11.17 6.99 -34.88
C LEU A 600 11.36 5.66 -34.13
N LYS A 601 11.85 5.71 -32.89
CA LYS A 601 12.13 4.56 -32.03
C LYS A 601 11.32 4.69 -30.75
N LEU A 602 10.62 3.62 -30.36
CA LEU A 602 10.07 3.45 -29.01
C LEU A 602 10.65 2.16 -28.44
N GLU A 603 11.42 2.31 -27.38
CA GLU A 603 11.95 1.23 -26.58
C GLU A 603 11.35 1.33 -25.17
N VAL A 604 10.82 0.22 -24.66
CA VAL A 604 10.14 0.21 -23.37
C VAL A 604 10.33 -1.10 -22.62
N THR A 605 10.48 -1.00 -21.30
CA THR A 605 10.39 -2.13 -20.37
C THR A 605 9.32 -1.83 -19.33
N PRO A 606 8.17 -2.53 -19.33
CA PRO A 606 7.13 -2.32 -18.33
C PRO A 606 7.33 -3.19 -17.09
N GLN A 607 6.91 -2.69 -15.94
CA GLN A 607 6.81 -3.45 -14.70
C GLN A 607 5.46 -3.16 -14.02
N ILE A 608 4.64 -4.18 -13.80
CA ILE A 608 3.32 -4.01 -13.19
C ILE A 608 3.39 -4.22 -11.68
N THR A 609 3.01 -3.19 -10.92
CA THR A 609 2.94 -3.23 -9.45
C THR A 609 1.75 -4.06 -8.94
N PRO A 610 1.78 -4.52 -7.68
CA PRO A 610 0.63 -5.22 -7.07
C PRO A 610 -0.65 -4.38 -7.01
N GLU A 611 -0.51 -3.05 -6.97
CA GLU A 611 -1.63 -2.09 -6.93
C GLU A 611 -2.28 -1.89 -8.32
N GLY A 612 -1.66 -2.39 -9.39
CA GLY A 612 -2.14 -2.26 -10.77
C GLY A 612 -1.55 -1.09 -11.56
N ASN A 613 -0.70 -0.28 -10.94
CA ASN A 613 0.09 0.76 -11.63
C ASN A 613 1.26 0.14 -12.39
N ILE A 614 1.75 0.85 -13.41
CA ILE A 614 2.75 0.35 -14.36
C ILE A 614 3.95 1.31 -14.32
N ILE A 615 5.11 0.79 -13.93
CA ILE A 615 6.39 1.47 -14.07
C ILE A 615 6.87 1.22 -15.49
N LEU A 616 7.30 2.27 -16.18
CA LEU A 616 7.79 2.20 -17.55
C LEU A 616 9.19 2.80 -17.61
N ASP A 617 10.17 1.99 -18.01
CA ASP A 617 11.47 2.48 -18.47
C ASP A 617 11.36 2.75 -19.96
N LEU A 618 11.53 4.01 -20.36
CA LEU A 618 11.26 4.48 -21.72
C LEU A 618 12.50 5.11 -22.33
N ASP A 619 12.78 4.74 -23.57
CA ASP A 619 13.71 5.40 -24.48
C ASP A 619 12.96 5.67 -25.79
N ILE A 620 12.65 6.94 -26.03
CA ILE A 620 11.93 7.41 -27.20
C ILE A 620 12.89 8.27 -28.01
N ASN A 621 12.94 8.01 -29.31
CA ASN A 621 13.69 8.83 -30.25
C ASN A 621 12.84 9.18 -31.48
N LYS A 622 12.93 10.42 -31.96
CA LYS A 622 12.31 10.88 -33.21
C LYS A 622 13.34 11.67 -34.00
N ASP A 623 14.05 10.96 -34.86
CA ASP A 623 15.01 11.58 -35.77
C ASP A 623 14.35 11.94 -37.10
N SER A 624 14.84 13.02 -37.71
CA SER A 624 14.42 13.44 -39.05
C SER A 624 15.61 13.93 -39.87
N ARG A 625 15.43 13.96 -41.19
CA ARG A 625 16.44 14.44 -42.12
C ARG A 625 16.64 15.94 -41.93
N GLY A 626 17.86 16.37 -41.59
CA GLY A 626 18.26 17.77 -41.49
C GLY A 626 18.83 18.32 -42.80
N GLU A 627 19.63 19.39 -42.68
CA GLU A 627 20.25 20.09 -43.81
C GLU A 627 21.28 19.22 -44.55
N SER A 628 21.44 19.43 -45.86
CA SER A 628 22.48 18.75 -46.64
C SER A 628 23.80 19.52 -46.49
N THR A 629 24.83 18.88 -45.94
CA THR A 629 26.19 19.41 -45.86
C THR A 629 27.08 18.78 -46.94
N PRO A 630 28.25 19.36 -47.28
CA PRO A 630 29.19 18.75 -48.22
C PRO A 630 29.67 17.35 -47.78
N ASP A 631 29.69 17.08 -46.48
CA ASP A 631 30.20 15.84 -45.87
C ASP A 631 29.10 14.81 -45.55
N GLY A 632 27.83 15.13 -45.83
CA GLY A 632 26.70 14.23 -45.55
C GLY A 632 25.40 14.97 -45.30
N ILE A 633 24.40 14.29 -44.76
CA ILE A 633 23.12 14.92 -44.38
C ILE A 633 23.11 15.10 -42.86
N ALA A 634 22.73 16.25 -42.33
CA ALA A 634 22.53 16.41 -40.89
C ALA A 634 21.31 15.60 -40.42
N ILE A 635 21.28 15.16 -39.16
CA ILE A 635 20.13 14.48 -38.57
C ILE A 635 19.63 15.33 -37.41
N ASN A 636 18.37 15.76 -37.47
CA ASN A 636 17.72 16.45 -36.38
C ASN A 636 17.19 15.38 -35.41
N THR A 637 17.67 15.38 -34.17
CA THR A 637 17.35 14.35 -33.17
C THR A 637 16.46 14.90 -32.07
N LYS A 638 15.47 14.09 -31.63
CA LYS A 638 14.59 14.40 -30.50
C LYS A 638 14.49 13.16 -29.63
N HIS A 639 15.19 13.16 -28.50
CA HIS A 639 15.35 11.97 -27.68
C HIS A 639 14.95 12.23 -26.22
N VAL A 640 14.23 11.26 -25.62
CA VAL A 640 13.81 11.28 -24.22
C VAL A 640 14.06 9.90 -23.62
N GLN A 641 14.81 9.87 -22.52
CA GLN A 641 15.01 8.68 -21.70
C GLN A 641 14.55 8.97 -20.26
N THR A 642 13.63 8.17 -19.74
CA THR A 642 13.05 8.41 -18.41
C THR A 642 12.38 7.15 -17.85
N GLN A 643 12.11 7.18 -16.55
CA GLN A 643 11.32 6.18 -15.85
C GLN A 643 10.09 6.86 -15.24
N VAL A 644 8.90 6.35 -15.53
CA VAL A 644 7.63 6.92 -15.04
C VAL A 644 6.71 5.86 -14.48
N LEU A 645 5.96 6.21 -13.44
CA LEU A 645 4.87 5.41 -12.90
C LEU A 645 3.54 5.96 -13.43
N VAL A 646 2.74 5.10 -14.07
CA VAL A 646 1.47 5.48 -14.68
C VAL A 646 0.37 4.50 -14.26
N GLU A 647 -0.84 5.01 -14.04
CA GLU A 647 -2.01 4.18 -13.78
C GLU A 647 -2.40 3.36 -15.02
N ASN A 648 -3.03 2.20 -14.82
CA ASN A 648 -3.50 1.37 -15.93
C ASN A 648 -4.56 2.11 -16.77
N GLY A 649 -4.24 2.39 -18.03
CA GLY A 649 -5.09 3.13 -18.96
C GLY A 649 -5.01 4.65 -18.82
N GLY A 650 -4.25 5.17 -17.85
CA GLY A 650 -3.98 6.59 -17.69
C GLY A 650 -2.99 7.10 -18.74
N THR A 651 -3.06 8.40 -19.04
CA THR A 651 -2.12 9.08 -19.94
C THR A 651 -1.28 10.06 -19.14
N VAL A 652 0.04 9.98 -19.28
CA VAL A 652 0.98 10.94 -18.68
C VAL A 652 1.72 11.72 -19.76
N VAL A 653 1.98 13.00 -19.51
CA VAL A 653 2.91 13.81 -20.29
C VAL A 653 4.30 13.60 -19.72
N ILE A 654 5.20 13.04 -20.52
CA ILE A 654 6.56 12.73 -20.07
C ILE A 654 7.49 13.91 -20.23
N GLY A 655 7.25 14.72 -21.25
CA GLY A 655 8.04 15.91 -21.51
C GLY A 655 7.57 16.65 -22.75
N GLY A 656 8.17 17.82 -22.94
CA GLY A 656 7.96 18.65 -24.10
C GLY A 656 9.01 19.75 -24.22
N ILE A 657 9.07 20.34 -25.41
CA ILE A 657 9.97 21.46 -25.73
C ILE A 657 9.12 22.53 -26.41
N PHE A 658 9.17 23.75 -25.87
CA PHE A 658 8.56 24.93 -26.49
C PHE A 658 9.67 25.87 -26.94
N GLU A 659 9.68 26.20 -28.23
CA GLU A 659 10.64 27.11 -28.84
C GLU A 659 9.89 28.28 -29.49
N GLN A 660 10.36 29.50 -29.24
CA GLN A 660 9.87 30.69 -29.91
C GLN A 660 11.04 31.54 -30.38
N THR A 661 11.09 31.79 -31.69
CA THR A 661 12.06 32.68 -32.32
C THR A 661 11.34 33.88 -32.91
N GLU A 662 11.68 35.07 -32.44
CA GLU A 662 11.18 36.33 -32.99
C GLU A 662 12.34 37.16 -33.55
N ARG A 663 12.19 37.63 -34.79
CA ARG A 663 13.18 38.43 -35.49
C ARG A 663 12.50 39.66 -36.10
N ASP A 664 12.89 40.83 -35.61
CA ASP A 664 12.51 42.12 -36.19
C ASP A 664 13.73 42.76 -36.86
N GLN A 665 13.64 42.95 -38.18
CA GLN A 665 14.68 43.57 -38.98
C GLN A 665 14.14 44.83 -39.68
N VAL A 666 14.89 45.93 -39.57
CA VAL A 666 14.57 47.19 -40.25
C VAL A 666 15.79 47.68 -41.00
N ASN A 667 15.73 47.67 -42.33
CA ASN A 667 16.76 48.25 -43.18
C ASN A 667 16.26 49.63 -43.64
N LYS A 668 17.04 50.69 -43.43
CA LYS A 668 16.61 52.05 -43.76
C LYS A 668 17.72 52.88 -44.37
N VAL A 669 17.33 53.88 -45.16
CA VAL A 669 18.24 54.94 -45.60
C VAL A 669 18.53 55.86 -44.40
N PRO A 670 19.81 56.12 -44.04
CA PRO A 670 20.15 57.05 -42.97
C PRO A 670 19.48 58.42 -43.18
N LEU A 671 19.07 59.07 -42.09
CA LEU A 671 18.31 60.34 -42.06
C LEU A 671 16.89 60.23 -42.64
N LEU A 672 16.73 59.81 -43.90
CA LEU A 672 15.44 59.81 -44.61
C LEU A 672 14.45 58.77 -44.08
N GLY A 673 14.92 57.63 -43.56
CA GLY A 673 14.08 56.58 -42.98
C GLY A 673 13.45 56.93 -41.63
N ASP A 674 13.95 57.97 -40.97
CA ASP A 674 13.50 58.40 -39.64
C ASP A 674 12.55 59.61 -39.67
N LEU A 675 12.23 60.13 -40.86
CA LEU A 675 11.26 61.21 -41.02
C LEU A 675 9.84 60.75 -40.59
N PRO A 676 9.09 61.59 -39.85
CA PRO A 676 7.70 61.29 -39.53
C PRO A 676 6.86 61.22 -40.82
N ALA A 677 5.92 60.27 -40.88
CA ALA A 677 5.09 59.93 -42.04
C ALA A 677 5.85 59.41 -43.27
N LEU A 678 6.84 60.15 -43.79
CA LEU A 678 7.55 59.84 -45.04
C LEU A 678 8.65 58.79 -44.89
N GLY A 679 9.14 58.52 -43.68
CA GLY A 679 10.22 57.56 -43.45
C GLY A 679 9.88 56.12 -43.87
N ASN A 680 8.60 55.77 -43.97
CA ASN A 680 8.15 54.47 -44.48
C ASN A 680 8.48 54.25 -45.98
N LEU A 681 8.72 55.32 -46.75
CA LEU A 681 9.15 55.22 -48.14
C LEU A 681 10.66 54.96 -48.30
N PHE A 682 11.41 55.04 -47.20
CA PHE A 682 12.87 54.94 -47.16
C PHE A 682 13.36 53.83 -46.23
N LYS A 683 12.48 52.88 -45.86
CA LYS A 683 12.83 51.70 -45.06
C LYS A 683 12.07 50.47 -45.49
N SER A 684 12.65 49.30 -45.29
CA SER A 684 11.95 48.02 -45.25
C SER A 684 11.87 47.49 -43.83
N ARG A 685 10.79 46.79 -43.53
CA ARG A 685 10.57 46.11 -42.24
C ARG A 685 10.22 44.66 -42.51
N GLU A 686 10.88 43.78 -41.78
CA GLU A 686 10.64 42.36 -41.77
C GLU A 686 10.44 41.90 -40.32
N ARG A 687 9.33 41.20 -40.06
CA ARG A 687 9.05 40.56 -38.78
C ARG A 687 8.77 39.09 -39.03
N ILE A 688 9.53 38.24 -38.36
CA ILE A 688 9.38 36.78 -38.40
C ILE A 688 9.12 36.32 -36.97
N ALA A 689 8.08 35.53 -36.77
CA ALA A 689 7.78 34.89 -35.50
C ALA A 689 7.49 33.41 -35.75
N ASN A 690 8.39 32.53 -35.31
CA ASN A 690 8.24 31.08 -35.41
C ASN A 690 8.06 30.52 -34.01
N LYS A 691 7.05 29.66 -33.83
CA LYS A 691 6.79 28.91 -32.61
C LYS A 691 6.75 27.42 -32.95
N SER A 692 7.40 26.60 -32.15
CA SER A 692 7.35 25.15 -32.25
C SER A 692 7.12 24.55 -30.86
N GLU A 693 6.21 23.59 -30.78
CA GLU A 693 5.89 22.87 -29.55
C GLU A 693 5.93 21.36 -29.78
N LEU A 694 6.74 20.67 -29.00
CA LEU A 694 6.82 19.21 -28.94
C LEU A 694 6.24 18.72 -27.62
N LEU A 695 5.33 17.76 -27.66
CA LEU A 695 4.79 17.08 -26.48
C LEU A 695 4.83 15.57 -26.67
N ILE A 696 5.24 14.83 -25.64
CA ILE A 696 5.29 13.37 -25.63
C ILE A 696 4.36 12.82 -24.55
N PHE A 697 3.36 12.06 -24.98
CA PHE A 697 2.39 11.38 -24.12
C PHE A 697 2.64 9.87 -24.14
N ILE A 698 2.43 9.22 -23.00
CA ILE A 698 2.45 7.76 -22.89
C ILE A 698 1.19 7.27 -22.20
N THR A 699 0.63 6.18 -22.73
CA THR A 699 -0.56 5.52 -22.21
C THR A 699 -0.32 4.00 -22.18
N PRO A 700 -0.07 3.40 -21.01
CA PRO A 700 -0.01 1.95 -20.88
C PRO A 700 -1.40 1.35 -20.60
N ARG A 701 -1.65 0.14 -21.08
CA ARG A 701 -2.85 -0.65 -20.79
C ARG A 701 -2.48 -2.10 -20.53
N VAL A 702 -2.85 -2.64 -19.37
CA VAL A 702 -2.76 -4.09 -19.11
C VAL A 702 -3.82 -4.80 -19.96
N LEU A 703 -3.40 -5.77 -20.76
CA LEU A 703 -4.30 -6.60 -21.56
C LEU A 703 -4.89 -7.69 -20.67
N GLY A 704 -6.23 -7.69 -20.57
CA GLY A 704 -6.96 -8.74 -19.88
C GLY A 704 -6.93 -10.06 -20.66
N ARG A 705 -7.04 -11.18 -19.95
CA ARG A 705 -6.99 -12.55 -20.50
C ARG A 705 -8.03 -12.83 -21.61
N SER A 706 -9.08 -12.02 -21.71
CA SER A 706 -10.15 -12.15 -22.71
C SER A 706 -9.87 -11.45 -24.06
N ALA A 707 -8.86 -10.58 -24.14
CA ALA A 707 -8.56 -9.82 -25.36
C ALA A 707 -7.60 -10.56 -26.33
N ILE A 708 -7.25 -11.81 -26.00
CA ILE A 708 -6.22 -12.62 -26.67
C ILE A 708 -6.83 -13.82 -27.41
N ASN A 709 -8.17 -13.94 -27.46
CA ASN A 709 -8.88 -14.96 -28.25
C ASN A 709 -9.71 -14.33 -29.37
#